data_AF-A0A7X8BYA7-F1
#
_entry.id   AF-A0A7X8BYA7-F1
#
_cell.length_a   1.000
_cell.length_b   1.000
_cell.length_c   1.000
_cell.angle_alpha   90.00
_cell.angle_beta   90.00
_cell.angle_gamma   90.00
#
_symmetry.space_group_name_H-M   'P 1'
#
loop_
_entity.id
_entity.type
_entity.pdbx_description
1 polymer ?
#
loop_
_entity_poly.entity_id
_entity_poly.type
_entity_poly.pdbx_seq_one_letter_code
_entity_poly.pdbx_strand_id
1 'polypeptide(L)'
;MNMKNLINRMLMPLALFILLSYAAFAKPISLEEAKEIAMQHNLQINKYSIELQDPSAYKLIASSHDVFSKATKNPTFYIYNFPQKGWVIVAGDDIARPILAYSKEGSYSLENLNDNAKYWLEIYDSAISEAIKQGVSQSEKIANEWLMARNPKKRISLLDEVVPALIKTKWGQYSPYNNLCPYDEKANNRTVTGCVATTMAQIMKYWSFPVSGRGEKTYTDNKYGELYADFANTTYDWDNMTNEYNQNSTDEQKTAVATLMYHCGIALSMRYGVAGSSSINGHIASSLKSYFMYDTDTIITRSNYDDNTWADILKENLDNSQPIAYGGRNRNFGSHSFICDGYDTDGRFHFNLGWNGNSNGYYYIDSISTLKFNLSQEAVINIKPIKELNSQVSLLNPLELKQEIVYQNSTVKIDANIVNNKVESFSGSISLRLFDAEDNFLMNIAEQKIDNLEVNNPTEVTFETNPLFNTSVGNYYVKLYYKHDISHNWLLSSGNNKLEINVQKALSSESQLSLYSSPILEAYKIDKEKVSNIKATASFINTSEEDFTGVISASIYDEKGTIIKELASYNVTEAIAPSDHIENIEFSNTILDLDCGIYFIGFRSKYEGGEFALINTNNFISFVKFEIVPPELITDLQLKKWIKFNIHKLPEVVVNEDGGIYNTTENLEALAKIENLNCTNSELISIDELIRHMLNLKILECNNNSLIELDLSKNIELTTLQCNNNQINNLDLSKNIELITLQCNNNQINNLNVSKNIELIQLICFKNQLTNLDLSKNINLTSLSCYENQLTNLDLSKNIELTYLTCFDNQLINLDLSKNTELERLYCTNNSLVNLDLSKNIELYSLYCDENQLTNLDLTKNIRLSELVCKDNILNSLNISPLLDLVVLNCCNQAEGFILYLTNKQKNIFNEYHYCDAILKEKDGSICEIEWLDIYPNPTAGKFFIDSKFFAGEIKILNLAGKILYRETLSAEKTEIDISNLPAGVYFVITKGKIGKVVKN
;
A
#
# COMPACT_ATOMS: atom_id res chain seq x y z
N MET A 1 31.62 43.57 39.88
CA MET A 1 30.29 42.94 39.76
C MET A 1 29.86 43.10 38.30
N ASN A 2 29.95 42.03 37.51
CA ASN A 2 30.09 42.12 36.05
C ASN A 2 28.75 42.22 35.30
N MET A 3 28.66 43.19 34.38
CA MET A 3 27.53 43.52 33.48
C MET A 3 27.03 42.39 32.56
N LYS A 4 27.62 41.19 32.61
CA LYS A 4 27.19 40.03 31.79
C LYS A 4 25.92 39.34 32.29
N ASN A 5 25.55 39.51 33.57
CA ASN A 5 24.35 38.85 34.13
C ASN A 5 23.05 39.64 33.97
N LEU A 6 23.10 40.90 33.50
CA LEU A 6 21.89 41.70 33.28
C LEU A 6 21.31 41.54 31.86
N ILE A 7 22.15 41.26 30.85
CA ILE A 7 21.72 41.14 29.46
C ILE A 7 20.98 39.82 29.20
N ASN A 8 21.34 38.73 29.89
CA ASN A 8 20.65 37.44 29.75
C ASN A 8 19.29 37.35 30.49
N ARG A 9 18.94 38.34 31.33
CA ARG A 9 17.65 38.37 32.05
C ARG A 9 16.59 39.26 31.40
N MET A 10 16.94 40.03 30.37
CA MET A 10 15.98 40.85 29.59
C MET A 10 15.68 40.28 28.19
N LEU A 11 16.42 39.27 27.71
CA LEU A 11 16.17 38.66 26.39
C LEU A 11 15.25 37.43 26.44
N MET A 12 14.99 36.87 27.62
CA MET A 12 14.10 35.72 27.78
C MET A 12 12.58 36.04 27.69
N PRO A 13 12.09 37.25 28.06
CA PRO A 13 10.69 37.61 27.79
C PRO A 13 10.45 38.06 26.34
N LEU A 14 11.49 38.51 25.61
CA LEU A 14 11.36 38.93 24.21
C LEU A 14 11.33 37.72 23.26
N ALA A 15 12.05 36.65 23.60
CA ALA A 15 11.96 35.37 22.90
C ALA A 15 10.62 34.65 23.17
N LEU A 16 10.02 34.82 24.36
CA LEU A 16 8.69 34.26 24.67
C LEU A 16 7.53 35.07 24.04
N PHE A 17 7.73 36.34 23.70
CA PHE A 17 6.73 37.16 22.99
C PHE A 17 6.80 37.02 21.45
N ILE A 18 7.90 36.48 20.90
CA ILE A 18 8.06 36.18 19.47
C ILE A 18 7.64 34.71 19.15
N LEU A 19 7.47 33.88 20.18
CA LEU A 19 6.92 32.51 20.06
C LEU A 19 5.38 32.44 20.23
N LEU A 20 4.69 33.57 20.35
CA LEU A 20 3.23 33.66 20.54
C LEU A 20 2.50 34.45 19.44
N SER A 21 3.10 34.64 18.26
CA SER A 21 2.48 35.38 17.15
C SER A 21 2.81 34.86 15.75
N TYR A 22 2.76 33.55 15.54
CA TYR A 22 2.38 33.00 14.24
C TYR A 22 0.97 32.41 14.30
N ALA A 23 -0.01 33.22 14.70
CA ALA A 23 -1.29 33.12 14.06
C ALA A 23 -1.07 33.61 12.62
N ALA A 24 -0.62 32.71 11.74
CA ALA A 24 -0.61 32.97 10.31
C ALA A 24 -2.07 33.26 9.94
N PHE A 25 -2.40 34.53 9.74
CA PHE A 25 -3.70 34.91 9.23
C PHE A 25 -3.81 34.29 7.86
N ALA A 26 -4.87 33.50 7.65
CA ALA A 26 -5.15 32.89 6.38
C ALA A 26 -5.19 33.97 5.29
N LYS A 27 -4.56 33.68 4.15
CA LYS A 27 -4.32 34.61 3.06
C LYS A 27 -4.90 34.05 1.75
N PRO A 28 -5.52 34.92 0.94
CA PRO A 28 -5.92 34.56 -0.42
C PRO A 28 -4.73 34.08 -1.25
N ILE A 29 -4.95 33.02 -2.03
CA ILE A 29 -3.98 32.43 -2.94
C ILE A 29 -4.08 33.09 -4.30
N SER A 30 -2.92 33.55 -4.79
CA SER A 30 -2.82 34.18 -6.11
C SER A 30 -2.98 33.16 -7.23
N LEU A 31 -3.41 33.60 -8.41
CA LEU A 31 -3.55 32.73 -9.58
C LEU A 31 -2.24 32.01 -9.94
N GLU A 32 -1.10 32.71 -9.90
CA GLU A 32 0.21 32.12 -10.19
C GLU A 32 0.64 31.11 -9.14
N GLU A 33 0.37 31.36 -7.85
CA GLU A 33 0.67 30.39 -6.78
C GLU A 33 -0.20 29.13 -6.91
N ALA A 34 -1.49 29.27 -7.20
CA ALA A 34 -2.38 28.13 -7.39
C ALA A 34 -1.97 27.27 -8.60
N LYS A 35 -1.52 27.92 -9.69
CA LYS A 35 -1.02 27.27 -10.90
C LYS A 35 0.25 26.47 -10.64
N GLU A 36 1.22 27.03 -9.91
CA GLU A 36 2.45 26.32 -9.53
C GLU A 36 2.13 25.10 -8.67
N ILE A 37 1.25 25.25 -7.67
CA ILE A 37 0.82 24.15 -6.80
C ILE A 37 0.12 23.04 -7.59
N ALA A 38 -0.77 23.39 -8.52
CA ALA A 38 -1.43 22.42 -9.39
C ALA A 38 -0.42 21.64 -10.25
N MET A 39 0.56 22.33 -10.83
CA MET A 39 1.60 21.72 -11.66
C MET A 39 2.47 20.75 -10.85
N GLN A 40 2.94 21.16 -9.68
CA GLN A 40 3.78 20.32 -8.82
C GLN A 40 3.03 19.09 -8.33
N HIS A 41 1.76 19.24 -7.96
CA HIS A 41 0.92 18.11 -7.59
C HIS A 41 0.70 17.14 -8.76
N ASN A 42 0.42 17.68 -9.96
CA ASN A 42 0.23 16.86 -11.16
C ASN A 42 1.51 16.08 -11.55
N LEU A 43 2.69 16.68 -11.37
CA LEU A 43 3.98 16.00 -11.54
C LEU A 43 4.16 14.86 -10.52
N GLN A 44 3.79 15.08 -9.26
CA GLN A 44 3.91 14.06 -8.21
C GLN A 44 3.00 12.85 -8.49
N ILE A 45 1.72 13.05 -8.77
CA ILE A 45 0.77 11.94 -9.03
C ILE A 45 1.09 11.16 -10.31
N ASN A 46 1.81 11.78 -11.26
CA ASN A 46 2.28 11.17 -12.50
C ASN A 46 3.76 10.77 -12.45
N LYS A 47 4.32 10.59 -11.24
CA LYS A 47 5.69 10.09 -11.01
C LYS A 47 6.77 10.83 -11.81
N TYR A 48 6.64 12.16 -11.89
CA TYR A 48 7.55 13.07 -12.59
C TYR A 48 7.80 12.72 -14.06
N SER A 49 6.79 12.20 -14.77
CA SER A 49 6.93 11.84 -16.19
C SER A 49 7.46 13.01 -17.03
N ILE A 50 8.50 12.76 -17.83
CA ILE A 50 9.27 13.77 -18.60
C ILE A 50 8.37 14.60 -19.54
N GLU A 51 7.30 14.00 -20.07
CA GLU A 51 6.32 14.65 -20.97
C GLU A 51 5.53 15.81 -20.34
N LEU A 52 5.50 15.92 -19.00
CA LEU A 52 4.69 16.89 -18.26
C LEU A 52 5.45 18.15 -17.82
N GLN A 53 6.72 18.29 -18.21
CA GLN A 53 7.55 19.43 -17.79
C GLN A 53 7.35 20.70 -18.66
N ASP A 54 6.49 20.65 -19.69
CA ASP A 54 6.16 21.80 -20.53
C ASP A 54 5.12 22.71 -19.84
N PRO A 55 5.47 23.95 -19.47
CA PRO A 55 4.55 24.89 -18.83
C PRO A 55 3.41 25.37 -19.75
N SER A 56 3.46 25.09 -21.05
CA SER A 56 2.39 25.43 -22.00
C SER A 56 1.25 24.39 -22.03
N ALA A 57 1.40 23.27 -21.30
CA ALA A 57 0.48 22.14 -21.34
C ALA A 57 -0.68 22.20 -20.32
N TYR A 58 -0.82 23.24 -19.50
CA TYR A 58 -1.95 23.35 -18.56
C TYR A 58 -2.84 24.56 -18.86
N LYS A 59 -4.15 24.39 -18.66
CA LYS A 59 -5.15 25.42 -18.94
C LYS A 59 -6.00 25.65 -17.70
N LEU A 60 -6.03 26.88 -17.19
CA LEU A 60 -7.05 27.30 -16.23
C LEU A 60 -8.41 27.16 -16.93
N ILE A 61 -9.29 26.34 -16.37
CA ILE A 61 -10.62 26.08 -16.92
C ILE A 61 -11.65 27.02 -16.31
N ALA A 62 -11.62 27.17 -14.99
CA ALA A 62 -12.56 27.98 -14.25
C ALA A 62 -12.02 28.30 -12.86
N SER A 63 -12.49 29.40 -12.30
CA SER A 63 -12.46 29.72 -10.89
C SER A 63 -13.88 29.64 -10.31
N SER A 64 -14.03 29.72 -8.99
CA SER A 64 -15.37 29.76 -8.40
C SER A 64 -16.21 30.97 -8.81
N HIS A 65 -15.58 32.06 -9.27
CA HIS A 65 -16.28 33.20 -9.88
C HIS A 65 -16.92 32.82 -11.21
N ASP A 66 -16.21 32.04 -12.04
CA ASP A 66 -16.70 31.59 -13.34
C ASP A 66 -17.83 30.56 -13.19
N VAL A 67 -17.71 29.67 -12.18
CA VAL A 67 -18.71 28.61 -11.92
C VAL A 67 -20.00 29.17 -11.32
N PHE A 68 -19.91 30.09 -10.35
CA PHE A 68 -21.08 30.57 -9.60
C PHE A 68 -21.47 32.03 -9.87
N SER A 69 -20.78 32.72 -10.78
CA SER A 69 -21.04 34.14 -11.11
C SER A 69 -21.05 35.06 -9.88
N LYS A 70 -20.07 34.90 -8.98
CA LYS A 70 -19.99 35.65 -7.70
C LYS A 70 -19.21 36.95 -7.82
N ALA A 71 -19.64 37.98 -7.08
CA ALA A 71 -18.99 39.30 -7.00
C ALA A 71 -17.99 39.43 -5.82
N THR A 72 -17.50 38.32 -5.26
CA THR A 72 -16.54 38.36 -4.15
C THR A 72 -15.16 38.81 -4.65
N LYS A 73 -14.33 39.39 -3.77
CA LYS A 73 -13.03 39.97 -4.17
C LYS A 73 -12.04 38.94 -4.72
N ASN A 74 -12.02 37.73 -4.14
CA ASN A 74 -11.12 36.65 -4.53
C ASN A 74 -11.93 35.35 -4.76
N PRO A 75 -11.53 34.50 -5.73
CA PRO A 75 -12.08 33.16 -5.90
C PRO A 75 -11.76 32.25 -4.70
N THR A 76 -12.64 31.29 -4.44
CA THR A 76 -12.50 30.27 -3.38
C THR A 76 -11.77 29.01 -3.86
N PHE A 77 -11.69 28.77 -5.17
CA PHE A 77 -10.89 27.71 -5.77
C PHE A 77 -10.53 28.03 -7.24
N TYR A 78 -9.56 27.28 -7.78
CA TYR A 78 -9.14 27.30 -9.18
C TYR A 78 -9.07 25.88 -9.75
N ILE A 79 -9.51 25.69 -10.99
CA ILE A 79 -9.53 24.38 -11.69
C ILE A 79 -8.57 24.41 -12.88
N TYR A 80 -7.61 23.49 -12.91
CA TYR A 80 -6.64 23.35 -13.98
C TYR A 80 -6.78 21.98 -14.68
N ASN A 81 -6.86 21.99 -16.01
CA ASN A 81 -6.74 20.78 -16.82
C ASN A 81 -5.30 20.61 -17.32
N PHE A 82 -4.90 19.34 -17.41
CA PHE A 82 -3.68 18.84 -18.02
C PHE A 82 -4.13 17.91 -19.16
N PRO A 83 -4.32 18.42 -20.40
CA PRO A 83 -5.01 17.73 -21.50
C PRO A 83 -4.51 16.33 -21.88
N GLN A 84 -3.33 15.92 -21.40
CA GLN A 84 -2.83 14.55 -21.56
C GLN A 84 -2.88 13.68 -20.29
N LYS A 85 -2.98 14.25 -19.08
CA LYS A 85 -2.84 13.51 -17.79
C LYS A 85 -3.69 14.06 -16.63
N GLY A 86 -4.93 14.48 -16.89
CA GLY A 86 -5.94 14.72 -15.85
C GLY A 86 -6.18 16.18 -15.47
N TRP A 87 -6.57 16.44 -14.22
CA TRP A 87 -6.97 17.77 -13.73
C TRP A 87 -6.73 17.93 -12.22
N VAL A 88 -6.57 19.16 -11.74
CA VAL A 88 -6.35 19.49 -10.32
C VAL A 88 -7.19 20.71 -9.91
N ILE A 89 -7.81 20.65 -8.72
CA ILE A 89 -8.54 21.75 -8.09
C ILE A 89 -7.76 22.23 -6.87
N VAL A 90 -7.37 23.50 -6.89
CA VAL A 90 -6.57 24.16 -5.85
C VAL A 90 -7.42 25.15 -5.07
N ALA A 91 -7.26 25.19 -3.74
CA ALA A 91 -7.95 26.15 -2.89
C ALA A 91 -7.51 27.59 -3.18
N GLY A 92 -8.46 28.53 -3.11
CA GLY A 92 -8.24 29.96 -3.34
C GLY A 92 -7.80 30.73 -2.09
N ASP A 93 -7.71 30.08 -0.95
CA ASP A 93 -7.30 30.65 0.33
C ASP A 93 -6.65 29.56 1.20
N ASP A 94 -5.55 29.86 1.91
CA ASP A 94 -4.85 28.87 2.74
C ASP A 94 -5.56 28.51 4.05
N ILE A 95 -6.76 29.04 4.29
CA ILE A 95 -7.67 28.56 5.33
C ILE A 95 -8.16 27.12 5.10
N ALA A 96 -8.08 26.62 3.87
CA ALA A 96 -8.46 25.27 3.47
C ALA A 96 -7.27 24.46 2.94
N ARG A 97 -7.43 23.15 2.82
CA ARG A 97 -6.40 22.25 2.25
C ARG A 97 -5.98 22.68 0.84
N PRO A 98 -4.68 22.60 0.48
CA PRO A 98 -4.17 23.14 -0.78
C PRO A 98 -4.77 22.47 -2.02
N ILE A 99 -4.84 21.13 -2.03
CA ILE A 99 -5.40 20.35 -3.14
C ILE A 99 -6.74 19.80 -2.72
N LEU A 100 -7.82 20.36 -3.28
CA LEU A 100 -9.19 20.01 -2.93
C LEU A 100 -9.63 18.70 -3.58
N ALA A 101 -9.28 18.53 -4.86
CA ALA A 101 -9.53 17.32 -5.63
C ALA A 101 -8.57 17.23 -6.82
N TYR A 102 -8.35 16.02 -7.35
CA TYR A 102 -7.56 15.82 -8.57
C TYR A 102 -8.00 14.57 -9.33
N SER A 103 -7.53 14.41 -10.56
CA SER A 103 -7.58 13.16 -11.30
C SER A 103 -6.33 12.97 -12.12
N LYS A 104 -5.90 11.71 -12.31
CA LYS A 104 -4.79 11.34 -13.20
C LYS A 104 -5.20 11.22 -14.66
N GLU A 105 -6.51 11.14 -14.92
CA GLU A 105 -7.05 10.98 -16.26
C GLU A 105 -8.27 11.88 -16.50
N GLY A 106 -8.71 11.93 -17.76
CA GLY A 106 -9.86 12.74 -18.15
C GLY A 106 -9.59 14.24 -18.09
N SER A 107 -10.66 15.01 -18.04
CA SER A 107 -10.61 16.48 -18.02
C SER A 107 -11.83 17.03 -17.30
N TYR A 108 -11.73 18.29 -16.87
CA TYR A 108 -12.82 19.08 -16.33
C TYR A 108 -13.37 19.99 -17.43
N SER A 109 -14.68 19.97 -17.71
CA SER A 109 -15.30 20.86 -18.70
C SER A 109 -16.30 21.80 -18.04
N LEU A 110 -16.12 23.12 -18.25
CA LEU A 110 -17.06 24.13 -17.76
C LEU A 110 -18.34 24.15 -18.61
N GLU A 111 -18.23 23.95 -19.92
CA GLU A 111 -19.37 23.91 -20.85
C GLU A 111 -20.29 22.71 -20.58
N ASN A 112 -19.71 21.58 -20.15
CA ASN A 112 -20.42 20.34 -19.81
C ASN A 112 -20.32 20.02 -18.31
N LEU A 113 -20.31 21.04 -17.45
CA LEU A 113 -20.20 20.85 -16.01
C LEU A 113 -21.43 20.11 -15.48
N ASN A 114 -21.23 18.87 -15.08
CA ASN A 114 -22.31 18.01 -14.63
C ASN A 114 -22.72 18.31 -13.19
N ASP A 115 -23.96 17.98 -12.82
CA ASP A 115 -24.51 18.40 -11.53
C ASP A 115 -23.83 17.72 -10.32
N ASN A 116 -23.28 16.51 -10.50
CA ASN A 116 -22.51 15.83 -9.45
C ASN A 116 -21.17 16.55 -9.19
N ALA A 117 -20.53 17.07 -10.24
CA ALA A 117 -19.33 17.90 -10.14
C ALA A 117 -19.66 19.26 -9.50
N LYS A 118 -20.78 19.91 -9.90
CA LYS A 118 -21.25 21.15 -9.25
C LYS A 118 -21.47 20.98 -7.76
N TYR A 119 -22.08 19.87 -7.35
CA TYR A 119 -22.29 19.54 -5.95
C TYR A 119 -20.98 19.59 -5.13
N TRP A 120 -19.90 18.99 -5.64
CA TRP A 120 -18.59 19.05 -4.99
C TRP A 120 -18.00 20.46 -4.96
N LEU A 121 -18.11 21.22 -6.05
CA LEU A 121 -17.63 22.60 -6.11
C LEU A 121 -18.39 23.51 -5.14
N GLU A 122 -19.69 23.30 -4.94
CA GLU A 122 -20.51 24.06 -4.00
C GLU A 122 -20.14 23.79 -2.55
N ILE A 123 -19.81 22.53 -2.23
CA ILE A 123 -19.27 22.16 -0.92
C ILE A 123 -17.99 22.95 -0.65
N TYR A 124 -17.04 22.92 -1.60
CA TYR A 124 -15.76 23.60 -1.44
C TYR A 124 -15.93 25.11 -1.31
N ASP A 125 -16.69 25.72 -2.19
CA ASP A 125 -16.93 27.15 -2.16
C ASP A 125 -17.66 27.59 -0.89
N SER A 126 -18.66 26.83 -0.42
CA SER A 126 -19.38 27.13 0.82
C SER A 126 -18.50 26.97 2.05
N ALA A 127 -17.71 25.90 2.13
CA ALA A 127 -16.81 25.64 3.25
C ALA A 127 -15.71 26.71 3.36
N ILE A 128 -15.13 27.12 2.24
CA ILE A 128 -14.09 28.16 2.20
C ILE A 128 -14.70 29.54 2.48
N SER A 129 -15.83 29.88 1.84
CA SER A 129 -16.52 31.16 2.06
C SER A 129 -16.93 31.35 3.52
N GLU A 130 -17.48 30.30 4.15
CA GLU A 130 -17.92 30.38 5.54
C GLU A 130 -16.73 30.43 6.51
N ALA A 131 -15.63 29.71 6.22
CA ALA A 131 -14.41 29.79 7.02
C ALA A 131 -13.81 31.20 6.98
N ILE A 132 -13.73 31.82 5.78
CA ILE A 132 -13.27 33.20 5.62
C ILE A 132 -14.18 34.16 6.39
N LYS A 133 -15.49 34.00 6.26
CA LYS A 133 -16.49 34.86 6.92
C LYS A 133 -16.43 34.76 8.45
N GLN A 134 -16.20 33.58 9.01
CA GLN A 134 -16.08 33.37 10.44
C GLN A 134 -14.69 33.73 10.99
N GLY A 135 -13.70 33.98 10.12
CA GLY A 135 -12.34 34.35 10.52
C GLY A 135 -11.62 33.26 11.30
N VAL A 136 -11.89 31.99 10.99
CA VAL A 136 -11.25 30.86 11.68
C VAL A 136 -9.77 30.75 11.30
N SER A 137 -8.93 30.31 12.23
CA SER A 137 -7.52 30.03 11.94
C SER A 137 -7.35 28.68 11.22
N GLN A 138 -6.28 28.54 10.43
CA GLN A 138 -5.86 27.25 9.88
C GLN A 138 -5.49 26.26 11.00
N SER A 139 -5.72 24.97 10.78
CA SER A 139 -5.20 23.91 11.67
C SER A 139 -3.72 23.63 11.39
N GLU A 140 -3.02 23.04 12.35
CA GLU A 140 -1.63 22.59 12.16
C GLU A 140 -1.50 21.60 11.00
N LYS A 141 -2.48 20.71 10.81
CA LYS A 141 -2.56 19.79 9.67
C LYS A 141 -2.58 20.54 8.34
N ILE A 142 -3.49 21.51 8.19
CA ILE A 142 -3.61 22.31 6.96
C ILE A 142 -2.34 23.12 6.71
N ALA A 143 -1.76 23.71 7.76
CA ALA A 143 -0.51 24.46 7.67
C ALA A 143 0.64 23.59 7.13
N ASN A 144 0.74 22.35 7.61
CA ASN A 144 1.73 21.38 7.14
C ASN A 144 1.47 20.94 5.68
N GLU A 145 0.22 20.71 5.29
CA GLU A 145 -0.14 20.41 3.90
C GLU A 145 0.28 21.55 2.95
N TRP A 146 0.08 22.82 3.32
CA TRP A 146 0.56 23.97 2.55
C TRP A 146 2.09 24.08 2.50
N LEU A 147 2.78 23.77 3.59
CA LEU A 147 4.24 23.74 3.62
C LEU A 147 4.79 22.72 2.62
N MET A 148 4.15 21.55 2.52
CA MET A 148 4.49 20.50 1.55
C MET A 148 4.14 20.92 0.12
N ALA A 149 2.96 21.49 -0.12
CA ALA A 149 2.53 21.96 -1.44
C ALA A 149 3.45 23.05 -2.01
N ARG A 150 3.95 23.95 -1.15
CA ARG A 150 4.92 25.00 -1.53
C ARG A 150 6.36 24.49 -1.65
N ASN A 151 6.69 23.31 -1.11
CA ASN A 151 8.05 22.73 -1.11
C ASN A 151 8.05 21.24 -1.50
N PRO A 152 7.71 20.89 -2.75
CA PRO A 152 7.51 19.50 -3.16
C PRO A 152 8.76 18.61 -3.00
N LYS A 153 9.97 19.17 -3.03
CA LYS A 153 11.24 18.44 -2.79
C LYS A 153 11.41 17.90 -1.36
N LYS A 154 10.60 18.33 -0.40
CA LYS A 154 10.61 17.84 0.99
C LYS A 154 9.63 16.68 1.23
N ARG A 155 8.81 16.31 0.25
CA ARG A 155 7.89 15.18 0.37
C ARG A 155 8.68 13.89 0.08
N ILE A 156 8.84 13.04 1.09
CA ILE A 156 9.68 11.83 1.03
C ILE A 156 8.95 10.65 0.34
N SER A 157 7.61 10.64 0.33
CA SER A 157 6.78 9.62 -0.33
C SER A 157 6.09 10.16 -1.58
N LEU A 158 5.99 9.31 -2.61
CA LEU A 158 5.13 9.57 -3.78
C LEU A 158 3.66 9.52 -3.36
N LEU A 159 2.81 10.28 -4.05
CA LEU A 159 1.36 10.16 -3.97
C LEU A 159 0.94 8.88 -4.69
N ASP A 160 0.62 7.83 -3.93
CA ASP A 160 0.15 6.56 -4.47
C ASP A 160 -1.30 6.30 -4.08
N GLU A 161 -1.96 5.46 -4.88
CA GLU A 161 -3.30 4.97 -4.62
C GLU A 161 -3.18 3.76 -3.67
N VAL A 162 -3.94 3.75 -2.58
CA VAL A 162 -3.98 2.58 -1.68
C VAL A 162 -4.92 1.54 -2.28
N VAL A 163 -6.13 1.97 -2.65
CA VAL A 163 -7.05 1.21 -3.50
C VAL A 163 -7.29 2.03 -4.77
N PRO A 164 -6.76 1.59 -5.94
CA PRO A 164 -7.06 2.21 -7.23
C PRO A 164 -8.56 2.17 -7.56
N ALA A 165 -9.01 3.05 -8.46
CA ALA A 165 -10.40 3.07 -8.94
C ALA A 165 -10.86 1.68 -9.42
N LEU A 166 -11.82 1.07 -8.72
CA LEU A 166 -12.35 -0.27 -9.01
C LEU A 166 -13.24 -0.26 -10.26
N ILE A 167 -14.06 0.78 -10.46
CA ILE A 167 -14.98 0.87 -11.59
C ILE A 167 -14.24 1.36 -12.83
N LYS A 168 -14.26 0.54 -13.90
CA LYS A 168 -13.64 0.89 -15.18
C LYS A 168 -14.59 1.53 -16.19
N THR A 169 -15.89 1.41 -15.99
CA THR A 169 -16.89 2.02 -16.87
C THR A 169 -16.87 3.54 -16.73
N LYS A 170 -16.93 4.25 -17.85
CA LYS A 170 -17.16 5.70 -17.90
C LYS A 170 -18.52 5.94 -18.52
N TRP A 171 -19.57 5.45 -17.86
CA TRP A 171 -20.93 5.56 -18.38
C TRP A 171 -21.55 6.94 -18.09
N GLY A 172 -22.59 7.28 -18.85
CA GLY A 172 -23.33 8.53 -18.75
C GLY A 172 -24.84 8.30 -18.75
N GLN A 173 -25.60 9.39 -18.93
CA GLN A 173 -27.07 9.35 -18.83
C GLN A 173 -27.82 9.60 -20.14
N TYR A 174 -27.11 10.01 -21.19
CA TYR A 174 -27.65 10.31 -22.51
C TYR A 174 -27.44 9.12 -23.46
N SER A 175 -27.64 9.31 -24.77
CA SER A 175 -27.43 8.22 -25.73
C SER A 175 -25.96 7.75 -25.69
N PRO A 176 -25.70 6.43 -25.76
CA PRO A 176 -26.66 5.34 -26.00
C PRO A 176 -27.38 4.80 -24.77
N TYR A 177 -26.97 5.19 -23.56
CA TYR A 177 -27.46 4.65 -22.29
C TYR A 177 -28.99 4.81 -22.11
N ASN A 178 -29.56 5.88 -22.66
CA ASN A 178 -31.00 6.17 -22.55
C ASN A 178 -31.83 5.73 -23.78
N ASN A 179 -31.29 4.94 -24.69
CA ASN A 179 -31.97 4.58 -25.95
C ASN A 179 -33.31 3.85 -25.76
N LEU A 180 -33.52 3.22 -24.59
CA LEU A 180 -34.79 2.56 -24.23
C LEU A 180 -35.62 3.36 -23.21
N CYS A 181 -35.12 4.49 -22.70
CA CYS A 181 -35.89 5.36 -21.81
C CYS A 181 -37.06 6.03 -22.57
N PRO A 182 -38.15 6.41 -21.87
CA PRO A 182 -39.33 7.01 -22.50
C PRO A 182 -39.00 8.18 -23.43
N TYR A 183 -39.68 8.23 -24.58
CA TYR A 183 -39.59 9.34 -25.53
C TYR A 183 -40.61 10.43 -25.18
N ASP A 184 -40.17 11.68 -25.13
CA ASP A 184 -41.03 12.84 -24.89
C ASP A 184 -41.32 13.57 -26.20
N GLU A 185 -42.52 13.34 -26.73
CA GLU A 185 -43.00 13.94 -27.98
C GLU A 185 -42.97 15.47 -27.96
N LYS A 186 -43.19 16.11 -26.80
CA LYS A 186 -43.21 17.59 -26.71
C LYS A 186 -41.82 18.18 -26.75
N ALA A 187 -40.86 17.49 -26.13
CA ALA A 187 -39.46 17.89 -26.12
C ALA A 187 -38.69 17.37 -27.34
N ASN A 188 -39.29 16.49 -28.15
CA ASN A 188 -38.67 15.81 -29.29
C ASN A 188 -37.34 15.13 -28.89
N ASN A 189 -37.31 14.52 -27.71
CA ASN A 189 -36.10 13.91 -27.15
C ASN A 189 -36.43 12.77 -26.16
N ARG A 190 -35.47 11.87 -25.91
CA ARG A 190 -35.61 10.85 -24.87
C ARG A 190 -35.32 11.43 -23.49
N THR A 191 -36.00 10.88 -22.49
CA THR A 191 -35.65 11.13 -21.09
C THR A 191 -34.27 10.57 -20.76
N VAL A 192 -33.57 11.16 -19.80
CA VAL A 192 -32.25 10.65 -19.36
C VAL A 192 -32.42 9.44 -18.45
N THR A 193 -31.39 8.61 -18.31
CA THR A 193 -31.45 7.42 -17.42
C THR A 193 -31.67 7.81 -15.96
N GLY A 194 -31.04 8.90 -15.51
CA GLY A 194 -31.00 9.33 -14.11
C GLY A 194 -29.71 8.86 -13.42
N CYS A 195 -29.18 9.70 -12.53
CA CYS A 195 -27.91 9.43 -11.83
C CYS A 195 -27.97 8.16 -10.98
N VAL A 196 -29.08 7.93 -10.27
CA VAL A 196 -29.28 6.73 -9.42
C VAL A 196 -29.26 5.43 -10.25
N ALA A 197 -29.90 5.43 -11.41
CA ALA A 197 -29.89 4.26 -12.32
C ALA A 197 -28.49 4.04 -12.90
N THR A 198 -27.78 5.11 -13.25
CA THR A 198 -26.41 5.05 -13.79
C THR A 198 -25.42 4.53 -12.75
N THR A 199 -25.52 4.98 -11.50
CA THR A 199 -24.75 4.46 -10.36
C THR A 199 -24.98 2.96 -10.18
N MET A 200 -26.26 2.55 -10.10
CA MET A 200 -26.64 1.15 -9.90
C MET A 200 -26.16 0.26 -11.06
N ALA A 201 -26.35 0.69 -12.31
CA ALA A 201 -25.96 -0.06 -13.50
C ALA A 201 -24.44 -0.26 -13.60
N GLN A 202 -23.63 0.76 -13.30
CA GLN A 202 -22.17 0.65 -13.31
C GLN A 202 -21.65 -0.30 -12.21
N ILE A 203 -22.25 -0.26 -11.01
CA ILE A 203 -21.91 -1.21 -9.94
C ILE A 203 -22.30 -2.64 -10.34
N MET A 204 -23.48 -2.82 -10.96
CA MET A 204 -23.87 -4.14 -11.49
C MET A 204 -22.90 -4.63 -12.58
N LYS A 205 -22.45 -3.75 -13.47
CA LYS A 205 -21.46 -4.09 -14.50
C LYS A 205 -20.10 -4.46 -13.93
N TYR A 206 -19.64 -3.81 -12.86
CA TYR A 206 -18.41 -4.18 -12.17
C TYR A 206 -18.42 -5.64 -11.73
N TRP A 207 -19.55 -6.09 -11.19
CA TRP A 207 -19.76 -7.50 -10.84
C TRP A 207 -20.13 -8.37 -12.04
N SER A 208 -20.58 -7.77 -13.15
CA SER A 208 -21.18 -8.42 -14.32
C SER A 208 -22.19 -9.50 -13.90
N PHE A 209 -23.12 -9.09 -13.03
CA PHE A 209 -24.10 -9.95 -12.39
C PHE A 209 -25.44 -9.19 -12.24
N PRO A 210 -26.59 -9.88 -12.31
CA PRO A 210 -26.81 -11.31 -12.58
C PRO A 210 -26.91 -11.63 -14.09
N VAL A 211 -26.94 -12.92 -14.46
CA VAL A 211 -27.29 -13.34 -15.83
C VAL A 211 -28.71 -12.90 -16.20
N SER A 212 -29.67 -13.11 -15.29
CA SER A 212 -31.05 -12.62 -15.39
C SER A 212 -31.53 -12.15 -14.02
N GLY A 213 -32.45 -11.19 -13.97
CA GLY A 213 -33.02 -10.69 -12.72
C GLY A 213 -34.10 -11.61 -12.15
N ARG A 214 -34.90 -11.08 -11.22
CA ARG A 214 -36.04 -11.77 -10.60
C ARG A 214 -37.31 -10.94 -10.66
N GLY A 215 -38.42 -11.62 -10.92
CA GLY A 215 -39.73 -11.00 -11.03
C GLY A 215 -39.81 -9.94 -12.12
N GLU A 216 -40.82 -9.12 -12.02
CA GLU A 216 -41.11 -8.02 -12.92
C GLU A 216 -41.58 -6.82 -12.09
N LYS A 217 -41.58 -5.64 -12.70
CA LYS A 217 -42.14 -4.44 -12.06
C LYS A 217 -42.83 -3.54 -13.05
N THR A 218 -44.01 -3.07 -12.65
CA THR A 218 -44.80 -2.07 -13.34
C THR A 218 -45.09 -0.90 -12.41
N TYR A 219 -45.06 0.33 -12.92
CA TYR A 219 -45.67 1.48 -12.25
C TYR A 219 -46.13 2.53 -13.27
N THR A 220 -47.06 3.38 -12.86
CA THR A 220 -47.58 4.46 -13.72
C THR A 220 -46.82 5.76 -13.47
N ASP A 221 -46.20 6.29 -14.52
CA ASP A 221 -45.68 7.65 -14.57
C ASP A 221 -46.77 8.62 -15.04
N ASN A 222 -46.92 9.75 -14.33
CA ASN A 222 -47.97 10.74 -14.61
C ASN A 222 -47.91 11.34 -16.02
N LYS A 223 -46.74 11.27 -16.69
CA LYS A 223 -46.52 11.84 -18.01
C LYS A 223 -46.35 10.78 -19.10
N TYR A 224 -45.65 9.68 -18.80
CA TYR A 224 -45.32 8.65 -19.80
C TYR A 224 -46.20 7.40 -19.73
N GLY A 225 -47.17 7.35 -18.81
CA GLY A 225 -48.09 6.23 -18.67
C GLY A 225 -47.47 5.04 -17.95
N GLU A 226 -47.89 3.83 -18.31
CA GLU A 226 -47.41 2.61 -17.67
C GLU A 226 -45.99 2.27 -18.14
N LEU A 227 -45.09 2.07 -17.18
CA LEU A 227 -43.70 1.70 -17.40
C LEU A 227 -43.45 0.33 -16.78
N TYR A 228 -42.76 -0.56 -17.52
CA TYR A 228 -42.67 -1.98 -17.21
C TYR A 228 -41.28 -2.55 -17.53
N ALA A 229 -40.81 -3.47 -16.70
CA ALA A 229 -39.67 -4.33 -17.01
C ALA A 229 -39.87 -5.72 -16.41
N ASP A 230 -39.64 -6.75 -17.22
CA ASP A 230 -39.55 -8.15 -16.80
C ASP A 230 -38.08 -8.50 -16.55
N PHE A 231 -37.68 -8.53 -15.28
CA PHE A 231 -36.30 -8.83 -14.93
C PHE A 231 -36.00 -10.33 -15.04
N ALA A 232 -36.99 -11.18 -14.74
CA ALA A 232 -36.86 -12.63 -14.75
C ALA A 232 -36.58 -13.19 -16.14
N ASN A 233 -37.25 -12.66 -17.18
CA ASN A 233 -37.09 -13.12 -18.56
C ASN A 233 -36.09 -12.30 -19.38
N THR A 234 -35.33 -11.42 -18.74
CA THR A 234 -34.28 -10.63 -19.41
C THR A 234 -32.91 -11.22 -19.11
N THR A 235 -32.14 -11.55 -20.14
CA THR A 235 -30.73 -11.92 -20.01
C THR A 235 -29.86 -10.70 -20.25
N TYR A 236 -29.02 -10.35 -19.28
CA TYR A 236 -28.09 -9.22 -19.37
C TYR A 236 -26.82 -9.63 -20.10
N ASP A 237 -26.62 -9.07 -21.29
CA ASP A 237 -25.45 -9.31 -22.14
C ASP A 237 -24.25 -8.49 -21.65
N TRP A 238 -23.60 -9.00 -20.60
CA TRP A 238 -22.46 -8.31 -19.97
C TRP A 238 -21.27 -8.16 -20.91
N ASP A 239 -21.06 -9.08 -21.86
CA ASP A 239 -19.92 -9.07 -22.78
C ASP A 239 -20.02 -7.91 -23.79
N ASN A 240 -21.22 -7.61 -24.26
CA ASN A 240 -21.46 -6.45 -25.12
C ASN A 240 -21.57 -5.13 -24.34
N MET A 241 -21.55 -5.14 -23.01
CA MET A 241 -21.47 -3.92 -22.20
C MET A 241 -20.03 -3.43 -22.04
N THR A 242 -19.58 -2.55 -22.93
CA THR A 242 -18.21 -1.99 -22.92
C THR A 242 -18.00 -0.93 -21.83
N ASN A 243 -16.74 -0.62 -21.50
CA ASN A 243 -16.39 0.41 -20.51
C ASN A 243 -16.74 1.83 -20.99
N GLU A 244 -16.64 2.09 -22.28
CA GLU A 244 -16.91 3.39 -22.89
C GLU A 244 -17.68 3.19 -24.22
N TYR A 245 -18.50 4.17 -24.60
CA TYR A 245 -19.27 4.16 -25.83
C TYR A 245 -18.90 5.34 -26.72
N ASN A 246 -18.67 5.06 -28.00
CA ASN A 246 -18.31 6.06 -28.99
C ASN A 246 -19.02 5.76 -30.32
N GLN A 247 -18.66 6.49 -31.39
CA GLN A 247 -19.31 6.37 -32.69
C GLN A 247 -19.18 4.97 -33.33
N ASN A 248 -18.17 4.19 -32.93
CA ASN A 248 -17.91 2.83 -33.45
C ASN A 248 -18.66 1.73 -32.67
N SER A 249 -19.35 2.06 -31.58
CA SER A 249 -20.09 1.06 -30.80
C SER A 249 -21.22 0.44 -31.64
N THR A 250 -21.34 -0.89 -31.61
CA THR A 250 -22.37 -1.61 -32.39
C THR A 250 -23.75 -1.40 -31.78
N ASP A 251 -24.79 -1.71 -32.55
CA ASP A 251 -26.16 -1.54 -32.07
C ASP A 251 -26.49 -2.56 -30.97
N GLU A 252 -25.90 -3.76 -31.00
CA GLU A 252 -25.96 -4.75 -29.93
C GLU A 252 -25.36 -4.21 -28.62
N GLN A 253 -24.17 -3.61 -28.67
CA GLN A 253 -23.53 -2.99 -27.50
C GLN A 253 -24.39 -1.87 -26.92
N LYS A 254 -24.89 -0.96 -27.78
CA LYS A 254 -25.77 0.14 -27.36
C LYS A 254 -27.07 -0.38 -26.73
N THR A 255 -27.61 -1.47 -27.26
CA THR A 255 -28.86 -2.07 -26.78
C THR A 255 -28.65 -2.78 -25.44
N ALA A 256 -27.54 -3.48 -25.25
CA ALA A 256 -27.19 -4.15 -24.00
C ALA A 256 -27.15 -3.16 -22.82
N VAL A 257 -26.40 -2.06 -22.96
CA VAL A 257 -26.34 -1.04 -21.88
C VAL A 257 -27.65 -0.28 -21.71
N ALA A 258 -28.37 0.02 -22.79
CA ALA A 258 -29.66 0.70 -22.70
C ALA A 258 -30.71 -0.16 -21.99
N THR A 259 -30.67 -1.47 -22.17
CA THR A 259 -31.54 -2.44 -21.48
C THR A 259 -31.26 -2.43 -19.99
N LEU A 260 -29.99 -2.57 -19.58
CA LEU A 260 -29.62 -2.49 -18.17
C LEU A 260 -30.04 -1.16 -17.54
N MET A 261 -29.74 -0.03 -18.19
CA MET A 261 -30.07 1.31 -17.70
C MET A 261 -31.58 1.52 -17.52
N TYR A 262 -32.39 1.07 -18.49
CA TYR A 262 -33.84 1.13 -18.39
C TYR A 262 -34.35 0.25 -17.24
N HIS A 263 -33.86 -0.99 -17.13
CA HIS A 263 -34.26 -1.93 -16.08
C HIS A 263 -33.90 -1.40 -14.68
N CYS A 264 -32.69 -0.84 -14.50
CA CYS A 264 -32.32 -0.16 -13.25
C CYS A 264 -33.28 0.99 -12.94
N GLY A 265 -33.65 1.80 -13.94
CA GLY A 265 -34.63 2.87 -13.79
C GLY A 265 -36.02 2.38 -13.34
N ILE A 266 -36.54 1.31 -13.96
CA ILE A 266 -37.82 0.72 -13.57
C ILE A 266 -37.76 0.14 -12.15
N ALA A 267 -36.72 -0.61 -11.84
CA ALA A 267 -36.49 -1.17 -10.50
C ALA A 267 -36.49 -0.08 -9.42
N LEU A 268 -35.91 1.08 -9.72
CA LEU A 268 -35.84 2.25 -8.85
C LEU A 268 -37.12 3.10 -8.80
N SER A 269 -38.17 2.75 -9.56
CA SER A 269 -39.37 3.59 -9.75
C SER A 269 -39.01 5.00 -10.23
N MET A 270 -38.17 5.10 -11.25
CA MET A 270 -37.62 6.36 -11.75
C MET A 270 -38.72 7.33 -12.19
N ARG A 271 -38.66 8.59 -11.75
CA ARG A 271 -39.45 9.67 -12.35
C ARG A 271 -38.68 10.22 -13.53
N TYR A 272 -39.07 9.84 -14.74
CA TYR A 272 -38.33 10.17 -15.95
C TYR A 272 -38.52 11.63 -16.37
N GLY A 273 -37.48 12.23 -16.94
CA GLY A 273 -37.53 13.58 -17.49
C GLY A 273 -36.42 13.85 -18.51
N VAL A 274 -36.68 14.75 -19.45
CA VAL A 274 -35.69 15.13 -20.49
C VAL A 274 -34.56 15.99 -19.95
N ALA A 275 -34.83 16.80 -18.94
CA ALA A 275 -33.82 17.64 -18.27
C ALA A 275 -33.17 16.92 -17.06
N GLY A 276 -33.74 15.80 -16.62
CA GLY A 276 -33.30 15.06 -15.44
C GLY A 276 -34.32 14.02 -15.02
N SER A 277 -33.85 12.85 -14.64
CA SER A 277 -34.66 11.75 -14.09
C SER A 277 -34.28 11.53 -12.64
N SER A 278 -35.27 11.34 -11.76
CA SER A 278 -35.05 11.31 -10.30
C SER A 278 -35.56 10.05 -9.63
N SER A 279 -34.76 9.54 -8.71
CA SER A 279 -35.10 8.53 -7.70
C SER A 279 -34.29 8.82 -6.43
N ILE A 280 -34.43 8.01 -5.39
CA ILE A 280 -33.69 8.15 -4.14
C ILE A 280 -32.66 7.03 -4.01
N ASN A 281 -31.46 7.33 -3.47
CA ASN A 281 -30.40 6.34 -3.32
C ASN A 281 -30.80 5.16 -2.43
N GLY A 282 -31.69 5.38 -1.46
CA GLY A 282 -32.20 4.30 -0.60
C GLY A 282 -32.93 3.19 -1.38
N HIS A 283 -33.44 3.49 -2.58
CA HIS A 283 -34.04 2.46 -3.44
C HIS A 283 -33.01 1.56 -4.11
N ILE A 284 -31.72 1.94 -4.17
CA ILE A 284 -30.67 1.09 -4.73
C ILE A 284 -30.61 -0.21 -3.94
N ALA A 285 -30.49 -0.14 -2.60
CA ALA A 285 -30.40 -1.30 -1.73
C ALA A 285 -31.61 -2.24 -1.90
N SER A 286 -32.83 -1.69 -1.85
CA SER A 286 -34.04 -2.49 -1.99
C SER A 286 -34.22 -3.08 -3.39
N SER A 287 -33.84 -2.35 -4.44
CA SER A 287 -33.95 -2.82 -5.84
C SER A 287 -32.94 -3.92 -6.14
N LEU A 288 -31.69 -3.74 -5.71
CA LEU A 288 -30.62 -4.71 -5.81
C LEU A 288 -30.99 -6.03 -5.10
N LYS A 289 -31.54 -5.96 -3.88
CA LYS A 289 -32.06 -7.13 -3.16
C LYS A 289 -33.24 -7.78 -3.85
N SER A 290 -34.25 -7.00 -4.23
CA SER A 290 -35.54 -7.52 -4.69
C SER A 290 -35.49 -8.13 -6.08
N TYR A 291 -34.74 -7.51 -6.99
CA TYR A 291 -34.77 -7.85 -8.42
C TYR A 291 -33.45 -8.39 -8.97
N PHE A 292 -32.32 -8.14 -8.30
CA PHE A 292 -30.99 -8.44 -8.86
C PHE A 292 -30.10 -9.31 -7.99
N MET A 293 -30.60 -9.81 -6.85
CA MET A 293 -29.93 -10.83 -6.03
C MET A 293 -28.58 -10.38 -5.46
N TYR A 294 -28.54 -9.15 -4.96
CA TYR A 294 -27.39 -8.58 -4.25
C TYR A 294 -27.62 -8.57 -2.75
N ASP A 295 -26.54 -8.80 -2.01
CA ASP A 295 -26.42 -8.45 -0.60
C ASP A 295 -25.91 -7.02 -0.51
N THR A 296 -26.43 -6.26 0.44
CA THR A 296 -26.16 -4.83 0.63
C THR A 296 -26.80 -4.37 1.91
N ASP A 297 -26.22 -3.38 2.57
CA ASP A 297 -26.90 -2.75 3.70
C ASP A 297 -27.97 -1.77 3.23
N THR A 298 -28.87 -1.41 4.14
CA THR A 298 -29.71 -0.23 3.92
C THR A 298 -28.85 1.03 3.89
N ILE A 299 -29.39 2.09 3.29
CA ILE A 299 -28.69 3.37 3.22
C ILE A 299 -28.29 3.89 4.60
N ILE A 300 -27.05 4.32 4.73
CA ILE A 300 -26.49 4.99 5.90
C ILE A 300 -26.26 6.47 5.61
N THR A 301 -26.38 7.31 6.63
CA THR A 301 -26.28 8.77 6.49
C THR A 301 -25.06 9.31 7.23
N ARG A 302 -24.26 10.13 6.56
CA ARG A 302 -23.02 10.73 7.09
C ARG A 302 -23.17 11.42 8.44
N SER A 303 -24.32 12.07 8.67
CA SER A 303 -24.60 12.83 9.89
C SER A 303 -24.61 11.99 11.16
N ASN A 304 -24.69 10.66 11.04
CA ASN A 304 -24.74 9.74 12.17
C ASN A 304 -23.34 9.32 12.65
N TYR A 305 -22.28 9.75 11.96
CA TYR A 305 -20.90 9.30 12.18
C TYR A 305 -19.96 10.50 12.29
N ASP A 306 -18.84 10.36 12.98
CA ASP A 306 -17.71 11.30 12.88
C ASP A 306 -16.86 11.03 11.62
N ASP A 307 -15.90 11.91 11.34
CA ASP A 307 -15.09 11.87 10.11
C ASP A 307 -14.25 10.59 9.99
N ASN A 308 -13.70 10.08 11.10
CA ASN A 308 -12.88 8.88 11.09
C ASN A 308 -13.75 7.64 10.90
N THR A 309 -14.80 7.49 11.71
CA THR A 309 -15.71 6.35 11.61
C THR A 309 -16.35 6.25 10.22
N TRP A 310 -16.75 7.38 9.63
CA TRP A 310 -17.29 7.39 8.28
C TRP A 310 -16.25 6.96 7.24
N ALA A 311 -15.02 7.48 7.33
CA ALA A 311 -13.95 7.10 6.42
C ALA A 311 -13.57 5.61 6.56
N ASP A 312 -13.55 5.08 7.78
CA ASP A 312 -13.21 3.67 8.05
C ASP A 312 -14.25 2.72 7.46
N ILE A 313 -15.55 3.04 7.57
CA ILE A 313 -16.64 2.26 6.93
C ILE A 313 -16.43 2.19 5.41
N LEU A 314 -16.10 3.31 4.77
CA LEU A 314 -15.88 3.33 3.32
C LEU A 314 -14.61 2.58 2.93
N LYS A 315 -13.51 2.75 3.69
CA LYS A 315 -12.26 2.03 3.44
C LYS A 315 -12.43 0.53 3.58
N GLU A 316 -13.11 0.05 4.62
CA GLU A 316 -13.38 -1.38 4.82
C GLU A 316 -14.10 -2.00 3.61
N ASN A 317 -15.06 -1.28 3.02
CA ASN A 317 -15.73 -1.74 1.80
C ASN A 317 -14.77 -1.80 0.60
N LEU A 318 -13.97 -0.75 0.40
CA LEU A 318 -13.03 -0.65 -0.72
C LEU A 318 -11.87 -1.65 -0.60
N ASP A 319 -11.36 -1.88 0.61
CA ASP A 319 -10.34 -2.89 0.93
C ASP A 319 -10.88 -4.30 0.63
N ASN A 320 -12.19 -4.51 0.80
CA ASN A 320 -12.90 -5.73 0.40
C ASN A 320 -13.32 -5.74 -1.09
N SER A 321 -12.82 -4.81 -1.91
CA SER A 321 -13.12 -4.67 -3.35
C SER A 321 -14.61 -4.50 -3.66
N GLN A 322 -15.34 -3.78 -2.79
CA GLN A 322 -16.78 -3.52 -2.92
C GLN A 322 -17.03 -2.02 -3.21
N PRO A 323 -17.36 -1.67 -4.47
CA PRO A 323 -17.74 -0.29 -4.82
C PRO A 323 -19.01 0.14 -4.09
N ILE A 324 -19.06 1.42 -3.72
CA ILE A 324 -20.09 1.96 -2.84
C ILE A 324 -20.97 2.90 -3.66
N ALA A 325 -22.29 2.68 -3.64
CA ALA A 325 -23.22 3.68 -4.18
C ALA A 325 -23.29 4.85 -3.19
N TYR A 326 -22.86 6.01 -3.63
CA TYR A 326 -22.70 7.19 -2.79
C TYR A 326 -23.58 8.33 -3.29
N GLY A 327 -23.99 9.20 -2.39
CA GLY A 327 -24.83 10.32 -2.76
C GLY A 327 -24.73 11.51 -1.82
N GLY A 328 -25.27 12.61 -2.30
CA GLY A 328 -25.30 13.87 -1.58
C GLY A 328 -26.58 14.63 -1.88
N ARG A 329 -27.09 15.36 -0.88
CA ARG A 329 -28.27 16.22 -1.04
C ARG A 329 -27.89 17.68 -0.92
N ASN A 330 -28.38 18.50 -1.84
CA ASN A 330 -28.25 19.95 -1.77
C ASN A 330 -29.61 20.63 -1.93
N ARG A 331 -29.82 21.73 -1.20
CA ARG A 331 -31.05 22.55 -1.23
C ARG A 331 -31.35 23.14 -2.61
N ASN A 332 -30.33 23.34 -3.45
CA ASN A 332 -30.48 24.02 -4.74
C ASN A 332 -30.59 23.08 -5.95
N PHE A 333 -30.07 21.84 -5.87
CA PHE A 333 -29.91 20.94 -7.03
C PHE A 333 -30.51 19.53 -6.87
N GLY A 334 -31.07 19.22 -5.69
CA GLY A 334 -31.72 17.93 -5.44
C GLY A 334 -30.77 16.85 -4.92
N SER A 335 -31.11 15.58 -5.16
CA SER A 335 -30.31 14.42 -4.72
C SER A 335 -29.38 13.97 -5.84
N HIS A 336 -28.10 13.81 -5.52
CA HIS A 336 -27.05 13.33 -6.41
C HIS A 336 -26.66 11.90 -6.07
N SER A 337 -26.27 11.14 -7.10
CA SER A 337 -25.83 9.75 -6.98
C SER A 337 -24.60 9.54 -7.86
N PHE A 338 -23.59 8.90 -7.30
CA PHE A 338 -22.31 8.58 -7.92
C PHE A 338 -21.67 7.39 -7.16
N ILE A 339 -20.47 6.95 -7.55
CA ILE A 339 -19.85 5.74 -6.99
C ILE A 339 -18.55 6.12 -6.29
N CYS A 340 -18.35 5.67 -5.06
CA CYS A 340 -17.04 5.69 -4.39
C CYS A 340 -16.35 4.35 -4.62
N ASP A 341 -15.16 4.36 -5.21
CA ASP A 341 -14.52 3.16 -5.73
C ASP A 341 -12.99 3.13 -5.59
N GLY A 342 -12.41 3.94 -4.71
CA GLY A 342 -10.98 3.90 -4.40
C GLY A 342 -10.57 4.95 -3.38
N TYR A 343 -9.31 4.94 -2.92
CA TYR A 343 -8.76 5.99 -2.06
C TYR A 343 -7.23 6.10 -2.13
N ASP A 344 -6.70 7.28 -1.80
CA ASP A 344 -5.27 7.60 -1.85
C ASP A 344 -4.62 7.70 -0.46
N THR A 345 -3.28 7.80 -0.44
CA THR A 345 -2.49 7.92 0.80
C THR A 345 -2.76 9.18 1.62
N ASP A 346 -3.38 10.21 1.02
CA ASP A 346 -3.71 11.48 1.69
C ASP A 346 -5.14 11.49 2.28
N GLY A 347 -5.86 10.37 2.15
CA GLY A 347 -7.22 10.21 2.65
C GLY A 347 -8.30 10.80 1.75
N ARG A 348 -8.02 11.03 0.46
CA ARG A 348 -9.06 11.34 -0.55
C ARG A 348 -9.64 10.05 -1.10
N PHE A 349 -10.91 10.09 -1.48
CA PHE A 349 -11.62 8.96 -2.07
C PHE A 349 -11.88 9.22 -3.55
N HIS A 350 -11.69 8.19 -4.37
CA HIS A 350 -12.01 8.23 -5.79
C HIS A 350 -13.51 8.12 -6.00
N PHE A 351 -14.03 8.95 -6.89
CA PHE A 351 -15.44 8.96 -7.27
C PHE A 351 -15.62 8.90 -8.79
N ASN A 352 -16.45 7.95 -9.23
CA ASN A 352 -17.02 7.92 -10.57
C ASN A 352 -18.37 8.65 -10.56
N LEU A 353 -18.42 9.78 -11.26
CA LEU A 353 -19.58 10.68 -11.21
C LEU A 353 -20.71 10.31 -12.19
N GLY A 354 -20.53 9.30 -13.05
CA GLY A 354 -21.58 8.85 -13.98
C GLY A 354 -21.87 9.82 -15.14
N TRP A 355 -20.84 10.52 -15.62
CA TRP A 355 -20.94 11.52 -16.70
C TRP A 355 -19.88 11.34 -17.78
N ASN A 356 -19.78 10.12 -18.34
CA ASN A 356 -18.81 9.78 -19.38
C ASN A 356 -17.35 10.01 -18.95
N GLY A 357 -17.05 9.79 -17.67
CA GLY A 357 -15.72 10.02 -17.09
C GLY A 357 -15.39 11.48 -16.81
N ASN A 358 -16.23 12.44 -17.21
CA ASN A 358 -16.02 13.86 -16.93
C ASN A 358 -16.02 14.10 -15.42
N SER A 359 -14.96 14.74 -14.93
CA SER A 359 -14.75 15.02 -13.51
C SER A 359 -14.68 13.78 -12.60
N ASN A 360 -14.41 12.57 -13.10
CA ASN A 360 -14.02 11.46 -12.22
C ASN A 360 -12.67 11.77 -11.57
N GLY A 361 -12.51 11.51 -10.27
CA GLY A 361 -11.27 11.82 -9.55
C GLY A 361 -11.35 11.60 -8.04
N TYR A 362 -10.29 12.00 -7.34
CA TYR A 362 -10.11 11.91 -5.90
C TYR A 362 -10.57 13.18 -5.19
N TYR A 363 -11.51 13.03 -4.24
CA TYR A 363 -12.15 14.11 -3.47
C TYR A 363 -12.07 13.84 -1.97
N TYR A 364 -11.98 14.89 -1.15
CA TYR A 364 -12.13 14.77 0.30
C TYR A 364 -13.60 14.58 0.71
N ILE A 365 -13.85 13.64 1.65
CA ILE A 365 -15.15 13.40 2.27
C ILE A 365 -15.25 13.94 3.70
N ASP A 366 -14.14 14.49 4.20
CA ASP A 366 -13.99 15.11 5.51
C ASP A 366 -13.88 16.64 5.37
N SER A 367 -13.69 17.31 6.50
CA SER A 367 -13.60 18.78 6.52
C SER A 367 -12.33 19.27 5.80
N ILE A 368 -12.50 20.12 4.78
CA ILE A 368 -11.40 20.76 4.05
C ILE A 368 -10.88 22.03 4.73
N SER A 369 -11.56 22.52 5.77
CA SER A 369 -11.15 23.65 6.61
C SER A 369 -11.35 23.28 8.09
N THR A 370 -11.04 24.20 9.01
CA THR A 370 -11.30 24.01 10.44
C THR A 370 -12.77 24.00 10.83
N LEU A 371 -13.66 24.39 9.91
CA LEU A 371 -15.11 24.28 10.09
C LEU A 371 -15.60 22.90 9.67
N LYS A 372 -16.36 22.24 10.57
CA LYS A 372 -17.11 21.04 10.22
C LYS A 372 -18.28 21.41 9.31
N PHE A 373 -18.31 20.83 8.12
CA PHE A 373 -19.40 21.03 7.17
C PHE A 373 -20.26 19.77 7.08
N ASN A 374 -21.57 19.91 7.26
CA ASN A 374 -22.48 18.79 7.02
C ASN A 374 -22.68 18.62 5.51
N LEU A 375 -22.02 17.63 4.93
CA LEU A 375 -22.06 17.36 3.49
C LEU A 375 -23.42 16.78 3.04
N SER A 376 -24.32 16.42 3.97
CA SER A 376 -25.61 15.76 3.68
C SER A 376 -25.43 14.56 2.75
N GLN A 377 -24.40 13.76 3.06
CA GLN A 377 -24.00 12.60 2.28
C GLN A 377 -24.65 11.32 2.82
N GLU A 378 -24.83 10.36 1.92
CA GLU A 378 -25.43 9.07 2.18
C GLU A 378 -24.71 8.00 1.35
N ALA A 379 -24.66 6.77 1.86
CA ALA A 379 -23.99 5.66 1.21
C ALA A 379 -24.83 4.38 1.33
N VAL A 380 -24.81 3.56 0.29
CA VAL A 380 -25.26 2.17 0.32
C VAL A 380 -24.01 1.32 0.21
N ILE A 381 -23.69 0.62 1.30
CA ILE A 381 -22.45 -0.16 1.48
C ILE A 381 -22.74 -1.66 1.41
N ASN A 382 -21.68 -2.45 1.43
CA ASN A 382 -21.69 -3.91 1.37
C ASN A 382 -22.34 -4.47 0.09
N ILE A 383 -22.33 -3.69 -1.02
CA ILE A 383 -22.94 -4.09 -2.29
C ILE A 383 -22.09 -5.18 -2.95
N LYS A 384 -22.59 -6.41 -2.88
CA LYS A 384 -21.98 -7.59 -3.51
C LYS A 384 -23.05 -8.58 -3.97
N PRO A 385 -22.84 -9.34 -5.05
CA PRO A 385 -23.73 -10.43 -5.41
C PRO A 385 -23.95 -11.37 -4.22
N ILE A 386 -25.19 -11.82 -3.99
CA ILE A 386 -25.46 -12.86 -3.00
C ILE A 386 -24.69 -14.11 -3.44
N LYS A 387 -23.65 -14.47 -2.68
CA LYS A 387 -22.78 -15.64 -2.97
C LYS A 387 -23.58 -16.93 -3.21
N GLU A 388 -24.76 -17.02 -2.61
CA GLU A 388 -25.67 -18.16 -2.68
C GLU A 388 -26.18 -18.45 -4.10
N LEU A 389 -26.31 -17.46 -5.01
CA LEU A 389 -26.92 -17.63 -6.35
C LEU A 389 -25.96 -17.88 -7.51
N ASN A 390 -24.65 -17.77 -7.27
CA ASN A 390 -23.64 -18.30 -8.17
C ASN A 390 -23.33 -19.78 -7.89
N SER A 391 -24.08 -20.42 -6.99
CA SER A 391 -23.80 -21.77 -6.55
C SER A 391 -24.03 -22.79 -7.65
N GLN A 392 -23.09 -23.72 -7.76
CA GLN A 392 -23.22 -24.86 -8.65
C GLN A 392 -24.32 -25.80 -8.19
N VAL A 393 -24.41 -26.05 -6.88
CA VAL A 393 -25.45 -26.88 -6.27
C VAL A 393 -26.59 -26.00 -5.76
N SER A 394 -27.81 -26.34 -6.14
CA SER A 394 -29.04 -25.62 -5.79
C SER A 394 -30.13 -26.57 -5.33
N LEU A 395 -31.06 -26.08 -4.52
CA LEU A 395 -32.26 -26.80 -4.11
C LEU A 395 -33.40 -26.53 -5.11
N LEU A 396 -33.89 -27.60 -5.74
CA LEU A 396 -35.06 -27.56 -6.60
C LEU A 396 -36.35 -27.40 -5.78
N ASN A 397 -36.43 -28.16 -4.68
CA ASN A 397 -37.50 -28.07 -3.69
C ASN A 397 -36.91 -27.58 -2.35
N PRO A 398 -37.71 -26.94 -1.48
CA PRO A 398 -37.28 -26.64 -0.12
C PRO A 398 -36.77 -27.92 0.58
N LEU A 399 -35.78 -27.76 1.46
CA LEU A 399 -35.38 -28.84 2.37
C LEU A 399 -36.62 -29.37 3.11
N GLU A 400 -36.77 -30.70 3.12
CA GLU A 400 -37.95 -31.34 3.68
C GLU A 400 -37.61 -32.10 4.96
N LEU A 401 -38.22 -31.72 6.07
CA LEU A 401 -38.11 -32.44 7.33
C LEU A 401 -38.96 -33.74 7.27
N LYS A 402 -38.32 -34.90 7.37
CA LYS A 402 -38.99 -36.23 7.29
C LYS A 402 -39.46 -36.78 8.64
N GLN A 403 -39.66 -35.92 9.63
CA GLN A 403 -40.16 -36.30 10.95
C GLN A 403 -41.07 -35.21 11.52
N GLU A 404 -42.10 -35.61 12.28
CA GLU A 404 -43.07 -34.68 12.86
C GLU A 404 -42.51 -33.87 14.03
N ILE A 405 -41.58 -34.46 14.79
CA ILE A 405 -41.01 -33.85 16.00
C ILE A 405 -39.49 -33.99 15.97
N VAL A 406 -38.79 -32.90 16.29
CA VAL A 406 -37.35 -32.87 16.47
C VAL A 406 -37.07 -32.75 17.96
N TYR A 407 -36.38 -33.73 18.54
CA TYR A 407 -35.99 -33.69 19.95
C TYR A 407 -34.53 -33.23 20.10
N GLN A 408 -34.22 -32.57 21.21
CA GLN A 408 -32.84 -32.33 21.62
C GLN A 408 -32.03 -33.64 21.61
N ASN A 409 -30.79 -33.59 21.15
CA ASN A 409 -29.88 -34.75 21.07
C ASN A 409 -30.42 -35.92 20.21
N SER A 410 -31.41 -35.69 19.34
CA SER A 410 -31.86 -36.68 18.36
C SER A 410 -31.28 -36.39 16.98
N THR A 411 -31.13 -37.44 16.16
CA THR A 411 -30.84 -37.30 14.73
C THR A 411 -32.09 -36.79 14.02
N VAL A 412 -31.89 -35.99 12.98
CA VAL A 412 -32.95 -35.44 12.14
C VAL A 412 -32.83 -36.02 10.74
N LYS A 413 -33.96 -36.40 10.15
CA LYS A 413 -34.02 -36.80 8.74
C LYS A 413 -34.47 -35.64 7.88
N ILE A 414 -33.61 -35.22 6.95
CA ILE A 414 -33.86 -34.09 6.06
C ILE A 414 -33.56 -34.53 4.63
N ASP A 415 -34.55 -34.37 3.75
CA ASP A 415 -34.36 -34.59 2.32
C ASP A 415 -34.03 -33.27 1.63
N ALA A 416 -33.05 -33.34 0.74
CA ALA A 416 -32.63 -32.26 -0.12
C ALA A 416 -32.76 -32.70 -1.58
N ASN A 417 -33.62 -32.02 -2.33
CA ASN A 417 -33.70 -32.20 -3.77
C ASN A 417 -32.73 -31.23 -4.45
N ILE A 418 -31.54 -31.72 -4.77
CA ILE A 418 -30.44 -30.90 -5.28
C ILE A 418 -30.32 -30.99 -6.80
N VAL A 419 -29.94 -29.91 -7.45
CA VAL A 419 -29.69 -29.81 -8.88
C VAL A 419 -28.41 -29.03 -9.13
N ASN A 420 -27.68 -29.43 -10.16
CA ASN A 420 -26.49 -28.71 -10.61
C ASN A 420 -26.88 -27.69 -11.70
N ASN A 421 -26.69 -26.41 -11.41
CA ASN A 421 -27.07 -25.27 -12.25
C ASN A 421 -25.92 -24.71 -13.11
N LYS A 422 -24.75 -25.36 -13.13
CA LYS A 422 -23.62 -24.99 -14.01
C LYS A 422 -23.49 -25.98 -15.17
N VAL A 423 -22.74 -25.57 -16.18
CA VAL A 423 -22.47 -26.38 -17.38
C VAL A 423 -21.50 -27.54 -17.14
N GLU A 424 -20.81 -27.55 -16.00
CA GLU A 424 -19.90 -28.61 -15.57
C GLU A 424 -20.56 -29.48 -14.49
N SER A 425 -20.26 -30.78 -14.47
CA SER A 425 -20.70 -31.69 -13.40
C SER A 425 -20.11 -31.29 -12.05
N PHE A 426 -20.84 -31.53 -10.95
CA PHE A 426 -20.34 -31.29 -9.60
C PHE A 426 -19.86 -32.59 -8.96
N SER A 427 -18.65 -32.57 -8.42
CA SER A 427 -18.12 -33.60 -7.52
C SER A 427 -17.57 -32.89 -6.28
N GLY A 428 -17.92 -33.37 -5.09
CA GLY A 428 -17.50 -32.72 -3.85
C GLY A 428 -18.31 -33.16 -2.63
N SER A 429 -18.22 -32.40 -1.55
CA SER A 429 -19.02 -32.63 -0.34
C SER A 429 -20.22 -31.67 -0.30
N ILE A 430 -21.33 -32.15 0.24
CA ILE A 430 -22.48 -31.36 0.65
C ILE A 430 -22.69 -31.51 2.16
N SER A 431 -23.13 -30.44 2.83
CA SER A 431 -23.32 -30.44 4.27
C SER A 431 -24.56 -29.67 4.68
N LEU A 432 -25.36 -30.25 5.57
CA LEU A 432 -26.40 -29.53 6.29
C LEU A 432 -25.79 -28.82 7.50
N ARG A 433 -26.18 -27.57 7.70
CA ARG A 433 -25.68 -26.69 8.76
C ARG A 433 -26.83 -26.09 9.54
N LEU A 434 -26.66 -25.99 10.85
CA LEU A 434 -27.63 -25.45 11.79
C LEU A 434 -27.28 -24.01 12.17
N PHE A 435 -28.32 -23.17 12.29
CA PHE A 435 -28.26 -21.77 12.65
C PHE A 435 -29.29 -21.46 13.74
N ASP A 436 -29.00 -20.49 14.60
CA ASP A 436 -29.95 -19.98 15.60
C ASP A 436 -31.05 -19.09 14.97
N ALA A 437 -31.96 -18.56 15.80
CA ALA A 437 -33.07 -17.72 15.36
C ALA A 437 -32.61 -16.38 14.75
N GLU A 438 -31.44 -15.91 15.14
CA GLU A 438 -30.75 -14.71 14.63
C GLU A 438 -29.90 -14.99 13.38
N ASP A 439 -29.93 -16.22 12.86
CA ASP A 439 -29.22 -16.65 11.65
C ASP A 439 -27.69 -16.79 11.83
N ASN A 440 -27.19 -16.92 13.07
CA ASN A 440 -25.79 -17.20 13.35
C ASN A 440 -25.49 -18.70 13.18
N PHE A 441 -24.36 -19.03 12.57
CA PHE A 441 -23.92 -20.41 12.37
C PHE A 441 -23.59 -21.09 13.71
N LEU A 442 -24.17 -22.27 13.95
CA LEU A 442 -23.92 -23.08 15.14
C LEU A 442 -23.00 -24.26 14.84
N MET A 443 -23.39 -25.14 13.92
CA MET A 443 -22.64 -26.37 13.63
C MET A 443 -23.03 -27.01 12.29
N ASN A 444 -22.15 -27.86 11.77
CA ASN A 444 -22.52 -28.82 10.72
C ASN A 444 -23.27 -29.99 11.38
N ILE A 445 -24.41 -30.35 10.80
CA ILE A 445 -25.27 -31.42 11.32
C ILE A 445 -25.30 -32.64 10.40
N ALA A 446 -24.92 -32.52 9.14
CA ALA A 446 -24.68 -33.68 8.28
C ALA A 446 -23.65 -33.32 7.21
N GLU A 447 -22.87 -34.29 6.73
CA GLU A 447 -22.01 -34.14 5.56
C GLU A 447 -22.05 -35.43 4.73
N GLN A 448 -22.11 -35.30 3.41
CA GLN A 448 -22.10 -36.41 2.48
C GLN A 448 -21.27 -36.04 1.25
N LYS A 449 -20.54 -37.02 0.72
CA LYS A 449 -19.81 -36.87 -0.54
C LYS A 449 -20.71 -37.21 -1.72
N ILE A 450 -20.62 -36.40 -2.77
CA ILE A 450 -21.23 -36.61 -4.07
C ILE A 450 -20.11 -36.81 -5.09
N ASP A 451 -20.08 -37.99 -5.68
CA ASP A 451 -19.06 -38.33 -6.67
C ASP A 451 -19.36 -37.71 -8.04
N ASN A 452 -20.64 -37.56 -8.40
CA ASN A 452 -21.05 -36.89 -9.64
C ASN A 452 -22.52 -36.45 -9.58
N LEU A 453 -22.77 -35.15 -9.64
CA LEU A 453 -24.09 -34.54 -9.83
C LEU A 453 -24.15 -33.92 -11.24
N GLU A 454 -24.92 -34.57 -12.12
CA GLU A 454 -25.07 -34.19 -13.51
C GLU A 454 -25.81 -32.87 -13.69
N VAL A 455 -25.44 -32.14 -14.75
CA VAL A 455 -26.00 -30.83 -15.10
C VAL A 455 -27.52 -30.93 -15.31
N ASN A 456 -28.28 -30.06 -14.65
CA ASN A 456 -29.73 -29.98 -14.71
C ASN A 456 -30.48 -31.30 -14.40
N ASN A 457 -29.85 -32.25 -13.70
CA ASN A 457 -30.46 -33.50 -13.29
C ASN A 457 -30.74 -33.50 -11.78
N PRO A 458 -32.00 -33.29 -11.34
CA PRO A 458 -32.33 -33.25 -9.93
C PRO A 458 -32.08 -34.62 -9.27
N THR A 459 -31.40 -34.59 -8.13
CA THR A 459 -31.09 -35.77 -7.31
C THR A 459 -31.64 -35.55 -5.91
N GLU A 460 -32.40 -36.52 -5.41
CA GLU A 460 -32.86 -36.50 -4.01
C GLU A 460 -31.76 -37.10 -3.12
N VAL A 461 -31.37 -36.35 -2.10
CA VAL A 461 -30.40 -36.77 -1.09
C VAL A 461 -31.07 -36.75 0.27
N THR A 462 -31.15 -37.91 0.91
CA THR A 462 -31.61 -38.03 2.29
C THR A 462 -30.43 -37.94 3.24
N PHE A 463 -30.46 -36.94 4.10
CA PHE A 463 -29.53 -36.81 5.21
C PHE A 463 -30.13 -37.42 6.47
N GLU A 464 -29.35 -38.26 7.12
CA GLU A 464 -29.50 -38.54 8.55
C GLU A 464 -28.46 -37.68 9.27
N THR A 465 -28.93 -36.67 10.01
CA THR A 465 -28.01 -35.75 10.68
C THR A 465 -27.29 -36.47 11.82
N ASN A 466 -26.08 -36.04 12.12
CA ASN A 466 -25.52 -36.17 13.46
C ASN A 466 -26.59 -35.68 14.46
N PRO A 467 -26.67 -36.29 15.65
CA PRO A 467 -27.63 -35.84 16.64
C PRO A 467 -27.44 -34.34 16.91
N LEU A 468 -28.55 -33.60 17.06
CA LEU A 468 -28.53 -32.18 17.39
C LEU A 468 -28.07 -31.97 18.84
N PHE A 469 -26.81 -32.31 19.08
CA PHE A 469 -26.12 -32.02 20.31
C PHE A 469 -26.02 -30.50 20.46
N ASN A 470 -26.10 -30.00 21.69
CA ASN A 470 -25.86 -28.59 21.95
C ASN A 470 -26.96 -27.61 21.43
N THR A 471 -28.19 -28.07 21.21
CA THR A 471 -29.34 -27.19 20.88
C THR A 471 -30.27 -27.00 22.10
N SER A 472 -30.51 -25.77 22.53
CA SER A 472 -31.60 -25.44 23.47
C SER A 472 -32.97 -25.65 22.83
N VAL A 473 -34.05 -25.72 23.63
CA VAL A 473 -35.41 -25.77 23.09
C VAL A 473 -35.71 -24.45 22.39
N GLY A 474 -36.15 -24.50 21.13
CA GLY A 474 -36.36 -23.30 20.34
C GLY A 474 -36.43 -23.53 18.84
N ASN A 475 -36.54 -22.42 18.10
CA ASN A 475 -36.55 -22.43 16.64
C ASN A 475 -35.12 -22.30 16.12
N TYR A 476 -34.79 -23.11 15.14
CA TYR A 476 -33.51 -23.11 14.44
C TYR A 476 -33.74 -23.14 12.94
N TYR A 477 -32.70 -22.81 12.19
CA TYR A 477 -32.69 -22.96 10.75
C TYR A 477 -31.65 -23.96 10.30
N VAL A 478 -32.02 -24.81 9.35
CA VAL A 478 -31.10 -25.67 8.62
C VAL A 478 -30.89 -25.13 7.21
N LYS A 479 -29.63 -25.05 6.79
CA LYS A 479 -29.23 -24.66 5.45
C LYS A 479 -28.21 -25.65 4.87
N LEU A 480 -28.27 -25.88 3.56
CA LEU A 480 -27.37 -26.75 2.81
C LEU A 480 -26.18 -25.96 2.23
N TYR A 481 -24.99 -26.51 2.38
CA TYR A 481 -23.73 -26.02 1.85
C TYR A 481 -23.07 -27.09 0.97
N TYR A 482 -22.15 -26.69 0.11
CA TYR A 482 -21.34 -27.59 -0.72
C TYR A 482 -19.91 -27.07 -0.87
N LYS A 483 -18.96 -27.95 -1.16
CA LYS A 483 -17.56 -27.63 -1.51
C LYS A 483 -17.03 -28.66 -2.50
N HIS A 484 -16.10 -28.29 -3.37
CA HIS A 484 -15.51 -29.21 -4.36
C HIS A 484 -14.54 -30.20 -3.73
N ASP A 485 -13.69 -29.73 -2.82
CA ASP A 485 -12.74 -30.54 -2.07
C ASP A 485 -12.37 -29.82 -0.76
N ILE A 486 -11.41 -30.38 -0.01
CA ILE A 486 -10.94 -29.85 1.27
C ILE A 486 -10.28 -28.47 1.18
N SER A 487 -9.74 -28.08 0.02
CA SER A 487 -9.09 -26.78 -0.20
C SER A 487 -10.09 -25.66 -0.49
N HIS A 488 -11.34 -26.00 -0.80
CA HIS A 488 -12.39 -25.05 -1.10
C HIS A 488 -13.22 -24.70 0.15
N ASN A 489 -13.49 -23.40 0.32
CA ASN A 489 -14.43 -22.92 1.32
C ASN A 489 -15.82 -23.48 1.06
N TRP A 490 -16.57 -23.73 2.14
CA TRP A 490 -17.96 -24.11 2.04
C TRP A 490 -18.81 -22.97 1.45
N LEU A 491 -19.53 -23.30 0.38
CA LEU A 491 -20.40 -22.40 -0.36
C LEU A 491 -21.86 -22.75 -0.01
N LEU A 492 -22.69 -21.75 0.24
CA LEU A 492 -24.12 -22.01 0.46
C LEU A 492 -24.78 -22.42 -0.87
N SER A 493 -25.63 -23.46 -0.86
CA SER A 493 -26.45 -23.79 -2.03
C SER A 493 -27.56 -22.75 -2.25
N SER A 494 -27.92 -22.48 -3.51
CA SER A 494 -29.06 -21.62 -3.85
C SER A 494 -30.40 -22.35 -3.72
N GLY A 495 -31.51 -21.62 -3.83
CA GLY A 495 -32.87 -22.15 -3.72
C GLY A 495 -33.51 -21.79 -2.39
N ASN A 496 -34.65 -22.41 -2.05
CA ASN A 496 -35.27 -22.22 -0.73
C ASN A 496 -34.49 -23.02 0.32
N ASN A 497 -33.34 -22.47 0.70
CA ASN A 497 -32.32 -23.13 1.50
C ASN A 497 -32.42 -22.83 3.00
N LYS A 498 -33.62 -22.56 3.49
CA LYS A 498 -33.87 -22.23 4.89
C LYS A 498 -35.03 -23.07 5.40
N LEU A 499 -34.72 -24.20 6.04
CA LEU A 499 -35.70 -25.04 6.73
C LEU A 499 -35.76 -24.65 8.20
N GLU A 500 -36.92 -24.18 8.66
CA GLU A 500 -37.16 -23.97 10.08
C GLU A 500 -37.44 -25.31 10.77
N ILE A 501 -36.72 -25.57 11.87
CA ILE A 501 -36.97 -26.70 12.76
C ILE A 501 -37.25 -26.19 14.16
N ASN A 502 -38.26 -26.76 14.82
CA ASN A 502 -38.54 -26.51 16.24
C ASN A 502 -37.99 -27.68 17.05
N VAL A 503 -36.92 -27.43 17.80
CA VAL A 503 -36.30 -28.42 18.68
C VAL A 503 -37.05 -28.46 20.00
N GLN A 504 -37.64 -29.61 20.32
CA GLN A 504 -38.39 -29.87 21.54
C GLN A 504 -37.58 -30.63 22.57
N LYS A 505 -38.00 -30.52 23.83
CA LYS A 505 -37.41 -31.28 24.93
C LYS A 505 -37.56 -32.79 24.67
N ALA A 506 -36.47 -33.54 24.77
CA ALA A 506 -36.51 -34.99 24.72
C ALA A 506 -37.45 -35.53 25.83
N LEU A 507 -38.31 -36.49 25.49
CA LEU A 507 -39.37 -37.02 26.38
C LEU A 507 -38.86 -37.81 27.60
N SER A 508 -37.57 -37.77 27.92
CA SER A 508 -37.00 -38.40 29.11
C SER A 508 -35.79 -37.62 29.62
N SER A 509 -35.95 -36.80 30.65
CA SER A 509 -34.82 -36.51 31.55
C SER A 509 -34.88 -37.53 32.68
N GLU A 510 -34.27 -38.71 32.46
CA GLU A 510 -34.08 -39.72 33.51
C GLU A 510 -33.09 -39.24 34.59
N SER A 511 -32.31 -38.19 34.31
CA SER A 511 -31.42 -37.55 35.28
C SER A 511 -32.21 -36.65 36.25
N GLN A 512 -32.01 -36.85 37.55
CA GLN A 512 -32.49 -35.97 38.61
C GLN A 512 -31.75 -34.62 38.63
N LEU A 513 -30.57 -34.55 37.99
CA LEU A 513 -29.73 -33.36 37.89
C LEU A 513 -29.89 -32.63 36.55
N SER A 514 -29.75 -31.31 36.60
CA SER A 514 -29.53 -30.39 35.46
C SER A 514 -28.24 -29.59 35.68
N LEU A 515 -27.64 -29.01 34.64
CA LEU A 515 -26.56 -28.03 34.80
C LEU A 515 -27.10 -26.74 35.44
N TYR A 516 -26.39 -26.23 36.42
CA TYR A 516 -26.67 -24.96 37.11
C TYR A 516 -26.07 -23.76 36.36
N SER A 517 -24.97 -23.99 35.64
CA SER A 517 -24.28 -23.00 34.81
C SER A 517 -23.66 -23.65 33.57
N SER A 518 -23.31 -22.83 32.56
CA SER A 518 -22.54 -23.31 31.41
C SER A 518 -21.21 -23.92 31.87
N PRO A 519 -20.85 -25.14 31.43
CA PRO A 519 -19.58 -25.73 31.80
C PRO A 519 -18.42 -24.99 31.14
N ILE A 520 -17.28 -24.93 31.83
CA ILE A 520 -16.09 -24.17 31.43
C ILE A 520 -14.99 -25.16 31.03
N LEU A 521 -14.31 -24.90 29.91
CA LEU A 521 -13.10 -25.61 29.50
C LEU A 521 -11.87 -24.71 29.67
N GLU A 522 -10.73 -25.31 30.00
CA GLU A 522 -9.45 -24.58 30.02
C GLU A 522 -8.97 -24.15 28.63
N ALA A 523 -9.33 -24.93 27.59
CA ALA A 523 -9.06 -24.62 26.20
C ALA A 523 -10.14 -25.25 25.31
N TYR A 524 -10.65 -24.45 24.37
CA TYR A 524 -11.64 -24.89 23.38
C TYR A 524 -10.99 -25.30 22.04
N LYS A 525 -9.72 -24.95 21.85
CA LYS A 525 -8.89 -25.34 20.70
C LYS A 525 -7.51 -25.73 21.21
N ILE A 526 -7.10 -26.94 20.89
CA ILE A 526 -6.00 -27.64 21.55
C ILE A 526 -4.96 -28.02 20.52
N ASP A 527 -3.77 -27.46 20.64
CA ASP A 527 -2.60 -27.90 19.87
C ASP A 527 -2.16 -29.28 20.40
N LYS A 528 -2.20 -30.28 19.51
CA LYS A 528 -1.94 -31.69 19.82
C LYS A 528 -0.60 -31.92 20.53
N GLU A 529 0.39 -31.04 20.33
CA GLU A 529 1.72 -31.19 20.94
C GLU A 529 1.91 -30.37 22.24
N LYS A 530 1.06 -29.37 22.51
CA LYS A 530 1.24 -28.47 23.66
C LYS A 530 0.43 -28.85 24.89
N VAL A 531 -0.68 -29.57 24.72
CA VAL A 531 -1.63 -29.87 25.80
C VAL A 531 -1.86 -31.36 25.88
N SER A 532 -1.51 -31.96 27.02
CA SER A 532 -1.61 -33.40 27.24
C SER A 532 -2.91 -33.82 27.92
N ASN A 533 -3.57 -32.90 28.64
CA ASN A 533 -4.81 -33.12 29.40
C ASN A 533 -5.83 -32.05 29.06
N ILE A 534 -7.11 -32.42 29.14
CA ILE A 534 -8.22 -31.46 29.08
C ILE A 534 -8.95 -31.44 30.43
N LYS A 535 -9.29 -30.25 30.89
CA LYS A 535 -10.07 -29.99 32.10
C LYS A 535 -11.40 -29.31 31.78
N ALA A 536 -12.48 -29.89 32.30
CA ALA A 536 -13.83 -29.35 32.27
C ALA A 536 -14.35 -29.11 33.69
N THR A 537 -14.97 -27.95 33.92
CA THR A 537 -15.59 -27.59 35.20
C THR A 537 -17.08 -27.37 35.01
N ALA A 538 -17.92 -28.01 35.83
CA ALA A 538 -19.37 -27.93 35.73
C ALA A 538 -20.06 -27.83 37.11
N SER A 539 -21.19 -27.14 37.13
CA SER A 539 -22.07 -27.00 38.30
C SER A 539 -23.41 -27.64 38.00
N PHE A 540 -24.04 -28.28 38.99
CA PHE A 540 -25.26 -29.07 38.83
C PHE A 540 -26.30 -28.68 39.88
N ILE A 541 -27.58 -28.67 39.49
CA ILE A 541 -28.74 -28.42 40.36
C ILE A 541 -29.66 -29.64 40.35
N ASN A 542 -30.16 -30.01 41.52
CA ASN A 542 -31.18 -31.06 41.62
C ASN A 542 -32.55 -30.51 41.24
N THR A 543 -33.12 -31.07 40.18
CA THR A 543 -34.43 -30.68 39.63
C THR A 543 -35.55 -31.66 39.97
N SER A 544 -35.25 -32.70 40.74
CA SER A 544 -36.23 -33.69 41.20
C SER A 544 -36.87 -33.31 42.54
N GLU A 545 -37.94 -34.02 42.92
CA GLU A 545 -38.63 -33.84 44.21
C GLU A 545 -37.93 -34.56 45.38
N GLU A 546 -36.90 -35.36 45.09
CA GLU A 546 -36.15 -36.16 46.08
C GLU A 546 -34.69 -35.71 46.16
N ASP A 547 -34.01 -36.01 47.27
CA ASP A 547 -32.57 -35.74 47.40
C ASP A 547 -31.76 -36.59 46.41
N PHE A 548 -30.80 -35.97 45.72
CA PHE A 548 -29.92 -36.70 44.81
C PHE A 548 -28.70 -37.27 45.56
N THR A 549 -28.53 -38.58 45.47
CA THR A 549 -27.30 -39.29 45.86
C THR A 549 -26.88 -40.22 44.72
N GLY A 550 -25.61 -40.15 44.30
CA GLY A 550 -25.22 -40.81 43.06
C GLY A 550 -23.84 -40.42 42.53
N VAL A 551 -23.61 -40.72 41.24
CA VAL A 551 -22.36 -40.43 40.53
C VAL A 551 -22.63 -39.49 39.37
N ILE A 552 -21.83 -38.45 39.23
CA ILE A 552 -21.78 -37.54 38.08
C ILE A 552 -20.52 -37.88 37.27
N SER A 553 -20.63 -38.11 35.97
CA SER A 553 -19.52 -38.46 35.08
C SER A 553 -19.46 -37.46 33.92
N ALA A 554 -18.25 -37.02 33.58
CA ALA A 554 -17.98 -36.27 32.36
C ALA A 554 -17.26 -37.17 31.36
N SER A 555 -17.68 -37.14 30.09
CA SER A 555 -17.11 -37.98 29.03
C SER A 555 -16.91 -37.19 27.74
N ILE A 556 -15.89 -37.58 26.97
CA ILE A 556 -15.63 -37.10 25.61
C ILE A 556 -16.43 -37.95 24.63
N TYR A 557 -17.12 -37.27 23.73
CA TYR A 557 -17.92 -37.80 22.65
C TYR A 557 -17.28 -37.40 21.32
N ASP A 558 -17.32 -38.30 20.34
CA ASP A 558 -17.01 -37.97 18.95
C ASP A 558 -18.17 -37.20 18.28
N GLU A 559 -17.98 -36.75 17.04
CA GLU A 559 -19.02 -36.04 16.26
C GLU A 559 -20.29 -36.87 16.03
N LYS A 560 -20.23 -38.20 16.20
CA LYS A 560 -21.37 -39.11 16.04
C LYS A 560 -22.13 -39.32 17.36
N GLY A 561 -21.66 -38.74 18.46
CA GLY A 561 -22.26 -38.91 19.78
C GLY A 561 -21.85 -40.20 20.50
N THR A 562 -20.80 -40.87 20.02
CA THR A 562 -20.25 -42.05 20.67
C THR A 562 -19.33 -41.60 21.79
N ILE A 563 -19.51 -42.16 22.99
CA ILE A 563 -18.53 -41.96 24.07
C ILE A 563 -17.23 -42.64 23.66
N ILE A 564 -16.19 -41.84 23.48
CA ILE A 564 -14.84 -42.34 23.14
C ILE A 564 -13.94 -42.42 24.36
N LYS A 565 -14.19 -41.58 25.38
CA LYS A 565 -13.34 -41.53 26.58
C LYS A 565 -14.08 -40.92 27.78
N GLU A 566 -13.86 -41.44 28.99
CA GLU A 566 -14.31 -40.78 30.22
C GLU A 566 -13.25 -39.79 30.72
N LEU A 567 -13.66 -38.58 31.13
CA LEU A 567 -12.78 -37.61 31.77
C LEU A 567 -12.56 -37.99 33.23
N ALA A 568 -13.63 -37.98 34.02
CA ALA A 568 -13.64 -38.40 35.40
C ALA A 568 -15.08 -38.64 35.86
N SER A 569 -15.21 -39.24 37.04
CA SER A 569 -16.46 -39.40 37.77
C SER A 569 -16.34 -38.75 39.15
N TYR A 570 -17.42 -38.15 39.63
CA TYR A 570 -17.57 -37.50 40.93
C TYR A 570 -18.70 -38.19 41.71
N ASN A 571 -18.38 -38.73 42.88
CA ASN A 571 -19.36 -39.33 43.77
C ASN A 571 -19.96 -38.25 44.68
N VAL A 572 -21.27 -38.08 44.64
CA VAL A 572 -22.00 -37.16 45.51
C VAL A 572 -22.10 -37.76 46.92
N THR A 573 -21.29 -37.26 47.84
CA THR A 573 -21.20 -37.77 49.23
C THR A 573 -22.18 -37.11 50.19
N GLU A 574 -22.61 -35.89 49.90
CA GLU A 574 -23.67 -35.18 50.61
C GLU A 574 -24.86 -35.02 49.66
N ALA A 575 -26.05 -35.42 50.12
CA ALA A 575 -27.22 -35.45 49.28
C ALA A 575 -27.60 -34.03 48.83
N ILE A 576 -27.84 -33.84 47.52
CA ILE A 576 -28.23 -32.52 46.97
C ILE A 576 -29.74 -32.41 47.11
N ALA A 577 -30.23 -31.51 47.96
CA ALA A 577 -31.66 -31.32 48.20
C ALA A 577 -32.39 -30.78 46.95
N PRO A 578 -33.72 -30.97 46.82
CA PRO A 578 -34.51 -30.38 45.75
C PRO A 578 -34.28 -28.87 45.60
N SER A 579 -34.05 -28.42 44.37
CA SER A 579 -33.70 -27.02 44.03
C SER A 579 -32.35 -26.51 44.58
N ASP A 580 -31.55 -27.36 45.22
CA ASP A 580 -30.20 -27.02 45.66
C ASP A 580 -29.14 -27.47 44.64
N HIS A 581 -27.91 -26.98 44.79
CA HIS A 581 -26.87 -27.06 43.76
C HIS A 581 -25.50 -27.40 44.32
N ILE A 582 -24.68 -28.02 43.48
CA ILE A 582 -23.26 -28.25 43.68
C ILE A 582 -22.47 -27.53 42.60
N GLU A 583 -21.45 -26.78 43.00
CA GLU A 583 -20.71 -25.90 42.09
C GLU A 583 -19.30 -26.38 41.80
N ASN A 584 -18.81 -26.04 40.61
CA ASN A 584 -17.39 -26.10 40.22
C ASN A 584 -16.74 -27.49 40.36
N ILE A 585 -17.45 -28.56 39.99
CA ILE A 585 -16.88 -29.91 39.93
C ILE A 585 -15.93 -29.98 38.74
N GLU A 586 -14.68 -30.40 38.98
CA GLU A 586 -13.64 -30.51 37.96
C GLU A 586 -13.49 -31.96 37.46
N PHE A 587 -13.41 -32.12 36.14
CA PHE A 587 -13.19 -33.39 35.46
C PHE A 587 -11.99 -33.24 34.52
N SER A 588 -10.96 -34.09 34.64
CA SER A 588 -9.77 -34.00 33.78
C SER A 588 -9.21 -35.36 33.39
N ASN A 589 -8.79 -35.50 32.12
CA ASN A 589 -8.05 -36.67 31.65
C ASN A 589 -7.13 -36.32 30.48
N THR A 590 -6.22 -37.24 30.13
CA THR A 590 -5.34 -37.11 28.97
C THR A 590 -6.10 -37.26 27.65
N ILE A 591 -5.62 -36.58 26.61
CA ILE A 591 -6.17 -36.59 25.25
C ILE A 591 -5.12 -36.95 24.19
N LEU A 592 -3.94 -37.42 24.60
CA LEU A 592 -2.82 -37.75 23.68
C LEU A 592 -3.15 -38.87 22.67
N ASP A 593 -4.08 -39.73 23.04
CA ASP A 593 -4.63 -40.83 22.24
C ASP A 593 -5.70 -40.39 21.24
N LEU A 594 -6.13 -39.13 21.28
CA LEU A 594 -7.11 -38.59 20.35
C LEU A 594 -6.44 -38.04 19.08
N ASP A 595 -7.07 -38.28 17.94
CA ASP A 595 -6.66 -37.69 16.67
C ASP A 595 -7.08 -36.23 16.55
N CYS A 596 -6.47 -35.48 15.62
CA CYS A 596 -6.94 -34.12 15.34
C CYS A 596 -8.38 -34.18 14.83
N GLY A 597 -9.25 -33.30 15.34
CA GLY A 597 -10.67 -33.34 15.06
C GLY A 597 -11.51 -32.61 16.10
N ILE A 598 -12.83 -32.64 15.91
CA ILE A 598 -13.80 -32.01 16.81
C ILE A 598 -14.33 -33.06 17.80
N TYR A 599 -14.42 -32.67 19.06
CA TYR A 599 -14.91 -33.49 20.14
C TYR A 599 -15.85 -32.69 21.05
N PHE A 600 -16.63 -33.41 21.86
CA PHE A 600 -17.60 -32.82 22.78
C PHE A 600 -17.46 -33.40 24.18
N ILE A 601 -17.69 -32.60 25.21
CA ILE A 601 -17.71 -33.06 26.61
C ILE A 601 -19.13 -33.00 27.14
N GLY A 602 -19.71 -34.17 27.43
CA GLY A 602 -21.06 -34.30 27.99
C GLY A 602 -21.05 -34.86 29.41
N PHE A 603 -22.08 -34.50 30.18
CA PHE A 603 -22.23 -34.90 31.58
C PHE A 603 -23.41 -35.86 31.76
N ARG A 604 -23.22 -36.90 32.56
CA ARG A 604 -24.23 -37.92 32.87
C ARG A 604 -24.28 -38.17 34.36
N SER A 605 -25.47 -38.44 34.90
CA SER A 605 -25.66 -38.80 36.31
C SER A 605 -26.27 -40.18 36.43
N LYS A 606 -26.00 -40.87 37.53
CA LYS A 606 -26.77 -42.05 37.96
C LYS A 606 -27.04 -41.93 39.45
N TYR A 607 -28.26 -42.23 39.87
CA TYR A 607 -28.59 -42.40 41.29
C TYR A 607 -28.11 -43.78 41.77
N GLU A 608 -28.10 -44.00 43.08
CA GLU A 608 -27.65 -45.26 43.66
C GLU A 608 -28.48 -46.47 43.14
N GLY A 609 -27.83 -47.38 42.41
CA GLY A 609 -28.48 -48.55 41.79
C GLY A 609 -29.13 -48.30 40.41
N GLY A 610 -29.09 -47.07 39.89
CA GLY A 610 -29.62 -46.69 38.57
C GLY A 610 -28.61 -46.78 37.42
N GLU A 611 -29.11 -46.60 36.19
CA GLU A 611 -28.28 -46.45 34.99
C GLU A 611 -27.85 -44.98 34.78
N PHE A 612 -26.80 -44.77 33.97
CA PHE A 612 -26.35 -43.43 33.64
C PHE A 612 -27.34 -42.77 32.67
N ALA A 613 -27.89 -41.64 33.09
CA ALA A 613 -28.72 -40.75 32.29
C ALA A 613 -27.96 -39.47 31.96
N LEU A 614 -28.17 -38.93 30.76
CA LEU A 614 -27.58 -37.65 30.36
C LEU A 614 -28.15 -36.49 31.19
N ILE A 615 -27.28 -35.60 31.67
CA ILE A 615 -27.67 -34.38 32.38
C ILE A 615 -28.08 -33.34 31.33
N ASN A 616 -29.39 -33.11 31.20
CA ASN A 616 -29.97 -32.17 30.25
C ASN A 616 -30.46 -30.90 30.94
N THR A 617 -30.50 -29.76 30.23
CA THR A 617 -31.08 -28.52 30.77
C THR A 617 -31.94 -27.77 29.76
N ASN A 618 -32.80 -26.89 30.28
CA ASN A 618 -33.60 -25.97 29.45
C ASN A 618 -32.82 -24.70 29.03
N ASN A 619 -31.74 -24.34 29.74
CA ASN A 619 -31.12 -23.00 29.65
C ASN A 619 -29.64 -23.02 29.23
N PHE A 620 -28.99 -24.19 29.28
CA PHE A 620 -27.57 -24.38 29.05
C PHE A 620 -27.30 -25.56 28.13
N ILE A 621 -26.17 -25.43 27.47
CA ILE A 621 -25.54 -26.41 26.60
C ILE A 621 -25.12 -27.66 27.42
N SER A 622 -25.68 -28.83 27.11
CA SER A 622 -25.32 -30.10 27.77
C SER A 622 -23.96 -30.69 27.33
N PHE A 623 -23.39 -30.19 26.23
CA PHE A 623 -22.14 -30.67 25.65
C PHE A 623 -21.20 -29.53 25.28
N VAL A 624 -19.99 -29.49 25.84
CA VAL A 624 -19.01 -28.45 25.50
C VAL A 624 -18.08 -28.92 24.37
N LYS A 625 -18.08 -28.19 23.25
CA LYS A 625 -17.23 -28.47 22.09
C LYS A 625 -15.77 -28.08 22.35
N PHE A 626 -14.83 -28.91 21.93
CA PHE A 626 -13.43 -28.54 21.77
C PHE A 626 -12.84 -29.17 20.49
N GLU A 627 -11.74 -28.60 19.99
CA GLU A 627 -11.05 -29.04 18.78
C GLU A 627 -9.60 -29.40 19.11
N ILE A 628 -9.08 -30.50 18.56
CA ILE A 628 -7.64 -30.83 18.56
C ILE A 628 -7.09 -30.52 17.17
N VAL A 629 -6.10 -29.64 17.09
CA VAL A 629 -5.45 -29.21 15.84
C VAL A 629 -3.98 -29.63 15.76
N PRO A 630 -3.43 -29.79 14.53
CA PRO A 630 -2.00 -29.96 14.34
C PRO A 630 -1.20 -28.79 14.93
N PRO A 631 0.09 -28.98 15.27
CA PRO A 631 0.93 -27.91 15.76
C PRO A 631 1.08 -26.81 14.71
N GLU A 632 1.12 -25.57 15.18
CA GLU A 632 1.26 -24.40 14.32
C GLU A 632 2.72 -24.12 13.98
N LEU A 633 3.02 -23.90 12.69
CA LEU A 633 4.36 -23.59 12.18
C LEU A 633 4.78 -22.15 12.48
N ILE A 634 3.81 -21.23 12.54
CA ILE A 634 4.04 -19.80 12.70
C ILE A 634 3.52 -19.36 14.06
N THR A 635 4.39 -18.81 14.89
CA THR A 635 4.06 -18.28 16.22
C THR A 635 4.21 -16.77 16.31
N ASP A 636 5.04 -16.16 15.45
CA ASP A 636 5.24 -14.71 15.43
C ASP A 636 3.97 -13.96 14.95
N LEU A 637 3.48 -13.04 15.79
CA LEU A 637 2.23 -12.32 15.55
C LEU A 637 2.30 -11.34 14.37
N GLN A 638 3.45 -10.74 14.09
CA GLN A 638 3.61 -9.84 12.95
C GLN A 638 3.67 -10.64 11.65
N LEU A 639 4.38 -11.77 11.65
CA LEU A 639 4.46 -12.70 10.54
C LEU A 639 3.08 -13.30 10.22
N LYS A 640 2.31 -13.71 11.23
CA LYS A 640 0.90 -14.14 11.04
C LYS A 640 0.07 -13.07 10.33
N LYS A 641 0.11 -11.83 10.83
CA LYS A 641 -0.61 -10.71 10.19
C LYS A 641 -0.15 -10.53 8.75
N TRP A 642 1.15 -10.57 8.50
CA TRP A 642 1.69 -10.43 7.15
C TRP A 642 1.21 -11.55 6.23
N ILE A 643 1.27 -12.81 6.67
CA ILE A 643 0.79 -13.99 5.92
C ILE A 643 -0.70 -13.80 5.56
N LYS A 644 -1.52 -13.37 6.51
CA LYS A 644 -2.95 -13.13 6.30
C LYS A 644 -3.21 -12.12 5.17
N PHE A 645 -2.45 -11.03 5.10
CA PHE A 645 -2.58 -10.02 4.04
C PHE A 645 -1.88 -10.39 2.73
N ASN A 646 -0.96 -11.36 2.76
CA ASN A 646 -0.11 -11.75 1.64
C ASN A 646 -0.34 -13.20 1.18
N ILE A 647 -1.52 -13.78 1.45
CA ILE A 647 -1.82 -15.18 1.10
C ILE A 647 -1.61 -15.50 -0.39
N HIS A 648 -1.81 -14.53 -1.27
CA HIS A 648 -1.55 -14.65 -2.72
C HIS A 648 -0.09 -14.95 -3.06
N LYS A 649 0.86 -14.67 -2.16
CA LYS A 649 2.29 -15.01 -2.29
C LYS A 649 2.62 -16.43 -1.84
N LEU A 650 1.66 -17.13 -1.22
CA LEU A 650 1.79 -18.48 -0.67
C LEU A 650 0.73 -19.39 -1.34
N PRO A 651 0.85 -19.65 -2.66
CA PRO A 651 -0.13 -20.45 -3.37
C PRO A 651 -0.23 -21.85 -2.78
N GLU A 652 -1.43 -22.42 -2.74
CA GLU A 652 -1.74 -23.75 -2.18
C GLU A 652 -1.55 -23.89 -0.66
N VAL A 653 -1.00 -22.89 0.04
CA VAL A 653 -0.86 -22.90 1.50
C VAL A 653 -2.20 -22.56 2.15
N VAL A 654 -2.67 -23.44 3.02
CA VAL A 654 -3.88 -23.23 3.83
C VAL A 654 -3.52 -22.46 5.10
N VAL A 655 -4.04 -21.23 5.19
CA VAL A 655 -3.78 -20.29 6.28
C VAL A 655 -4.99 -20.21 7.22
N ASN A 656 -4.72 -20.15 8.52
CA ASN A 656 -5.71 -20.06 9.58
C ASN A 656 -6.32 -18.65 9.68
N GLU A 657 -7.45 -18.49 10.39
CA GLU A 657 -8.14 -17.19 10.51
C GLU A 657 -7.26 -16.06 11.09
N ASP A 658 -6.29 -16.40 11.93
CA ASP A 658 -5.34 -15.47 12.54
C ASP A 658 -4.08 -15.21 11.68
N GLY A 659 -3.93 -15.88 10.54
CA GLY A 659 -2.74 -15.83 9.69
C GLY A 659 -1.70 -16.92 9.98
N GLY A 660 -2.03 -17.87 10.86
CA GLY A 660 -1.25 -19.05 11.14
C GLY A 660 -1.15 -20.06 10.00
N ILE A 661 -0.19 -21.00 10.09
CA ILE A 661 -0.09 -22.15 9.18
C ILE A 661 0.05 -23.41 10.04
N TYR A 662 -0.85 -24.38 9.90
CA TYR A 662 -0.71 -25.67 10.58
C TYR A 662 0.32 -26.58 9.89
N ASN A 663 1.00 -27.40 10.69
CA ASN A 663 1.96 -28.40 10.23
C ASN A 663 1.25 -29.61 9.61
N THR A 664 0.69 -29.43 8.42
CA THR A 664 0.10 -30.51 7.61
C THR A 664 1.04 -30.88 6.47
N THR A 665 0.94 -32.12 5.98
CA THR A 665 1.70 -32.56 4.80
C THR A 665 1.44 -31.66 3.59
N GLU A 666 0.18 -31.28 3.35
CA GLU A 666 -0.21 -30.38 2.26
C GLU A 666 0.45 -29.01 2.37
N ASN A 667 0.45 -28.40 3.57
CA ASN A 667 1.10 -27.10 3.78
C ASN A 667 2.62 -27.17 3.60
N LEU A 668 3.27 -28.22 4.10
CA LEU A 668 4.70 -28.41 3.92
C LEU A 668 5.07 -28.61 2.44
N GLU A 669 4.28 -29.39 1.69
CA GLU A 669 4.48 -29.58 0.26
C GLU A 669 4.25 -28.29 -0.53
N ALA A 670 3.21 -27.52 -0.20
CA ALA A 670 2.93 -26.22 -0.81
C ALA A 670 4.05 -25.20 -0.54
N LEU A 671 4.51 -25.08 0.71
CA LEU A 671 5.62 -24.19 1.09
C LEU A 671 6.91 -24.58 0.36
N ALA A 672 7.18 -25.88 0.20
CA ALA A 672 8.37 -26.35 -0.51
C ALA A 672 8.37 -26.00 -2.01
N LYS A 673 7.22 -25.79 -2.64
CA LYS A 673 7.12 -25.38 -4.06
C LYS A 673 7.43 -23.89 -4.30
N ILE A 674 7.53 -23.08 -3.25
CA ILE A 674 7.73 -21.64 -3.39
C ILE A 674 9.20 -21.36 -3.77
N GLU A 675 9.39 -20.88 -4.99
CA GLU A 675 10.72 -20.52 -5.50
C GLU A 675 11.08 -19.04 -5.29
N ASN A 676 10.07 -18.17 -5.10
CA ASN A 676 10.27 -16.73 -4.99
C ASN A 676 9.41 -16.18 -3.85
N LEU A 677 10.05 -15.50 -2.90
CA LEU A 677 9.36 -14.82 -1.81
C LEU A 677 9.80 -13.35 -1.74
N ASN A 678 8.83 -12.44 -1.84
CA ASN A 678 9.04 -11.02 -1.58
C ASN A 678 8.17 -10.56 -0.40
N CYS A 679 8.84 -10.20 0.70
CA CYS A 679 8.28 -9.59 1.90
C CYS A 679 8.92 -8.23 2.19
N THR A 680 9.30 -7.48 1.14
CA THR A 680 9.90 -6.15 1.27
C THR A 680 8.90 -5.14 1.85
N ASN A 681 9.38 -4.16 2.64
CA ASN A 681 8.55 -3.10 3.26
C ASN A 681 7.39 -3.63 4.14
N SER A 682 7.65 -4.65 4.96
CA SER A 682 6.60 -5.37 5.68
C SER A 682 6.67 -5.23 7.20
N GLU A 683 7.60 -4.42 7.71
CA GLU A 683 7.82 -4.18 9.14
C GLU A 683 8.09 -5.46 9.96
N LEU A 684 8.56 -6.53 9.31
CA LEU A 684 8.77 -7.83 9.93
C LEU A 684 10.01 -7.83 10.81
N ILE A 685 9.93 -8.47 11.98
CA ILE A 685 11.07 -8.68 12.89
C ILE A 685 11.72 -10.07 12.72
N SER A 686 10.98 -11.04 12.18
CA SER A 686 11.47 -12.38 11.82
C SER A 686 10.65 -12.97 10.67
N ILE A 687 11.29 -13.82 9.86
CA ILE A 687 10.65 -14.62 8.79
C ILE A 687 11.05 -16.10 8.84
N ASP A 688 11.91 -16.49 9.79
CA ASP A 688 12.61 -17.78 9.79
C ASP A 688 11.64 -18.97 9.96
N GLU A 689 10.58 -18.78 10.74
CA GLU A 689 9.50 -19.77 10.91
C GLU A 689 8.84 -20.15 9.58
N LEU A 690 8.78 -19.22 8.63
CA LEU A 690 8.19 -19.43 7.31
C LEU A 690 9.22 -20.01 6.32
N ILE A 691 10.36 -19.33 6.14
CA ILE A 691 11.30 -19.66 5.06
C ILE A 691 12.03 -20.98 5.27
N ARG A 692 12.12 -21.49 6.51
CA ARG A 692 12.72 -22.79 6.81
C ARG A 692 12.00 -23.98 6.15
N HIS A 693 10.75 -23.77 5.72
CA HIS A 693 9.92 -24.76 5.04
C HIS A 693 9.90 -24.56 3.51
N MET A 694 10.53 -23.50 2.99
CA MET A 694 10.62 -23.19 1.56
C MET A 694 11.92 -23.76 0.96
N LEU A 695 11.97 -25.08 0.80
CA LEU A 695 13.21 -25.80 0.47
C LEU A 695 13.76 -25.48 -0.95
N ASN A 696 12.89 -25.13 -1.89
CA ASN A 696 13.26 -24.79 -3.28
C ASN A 696 13.32 -23.27 -3.53
N LEU A 697 13.48 -22.46 -2.48
CA LEU A 697 13.52 -21.00 -2.58
C LEU A 697 14.79 -20.55 -3.31
N LYS A 698 14.61 -19.89 -4.46
CA LYS A 698 15.68 -19.36 -5.33
C LYS A 698 15.88 -17.86 -5.17
N ILE A 699 14.79 -17.10 -4.94
CA ILE A 699 14.83 -15.65 -4.77
C ILE A 699 14.13 -15.27 -3.46
N LEU A 700 14.87 -14.59 -2.59
CA LEU A 700 14.34 -14.00 -1.36
C LEU A 700 14.58 -12.49 -1.34
N GLU A 701 13.49 -11.73 -1.28
CA GLU A 701 13.48 -10.26 -1.18
C GLU A 701 12.80 -9.81 0.12
N CYS A 702 13.59 -9.57 1.16
CA CYS A 702 13.12 -9.17 2.50
C CYS A 702 13.63 -7.79 2.91
N ASN A 703 13.77 -6.87 1.95
CA ASN A 703 14.31 -5.53 2.17
C ASN A 703 13.40 -4.65 3.06
N ASN A 704 13.97 -3.65 3.73
CA ASN A 704 13.22 -2.63 4.48
C ASN A 704 12.27 -3.24 5.53
N ASN A 705 12.82 -4.11 6.37
CA ASN A 705 12.13 -4.70 7.51
C ASN A 705 12.91 -4.36 8.79
N SER A 706 12.65 -5.07 9.88
CA SER A 706 13.40 -4.97 11.15
C SER A 706 14.02 -6.32 11.53
N LEU A 707 14.43 -7.11 10.55
CA LEU A 707 15.00 -8.44 10.79
C LEU A 707 16.32 -8.32 11.54
N ILE A 708 16.44 -9.02 12.66
CA ILE A 708 17.66 -9.08 13.49
C ILE A 708 18.50 -10.31 13.14
N GLU A 709 17.82 -11.40 12.80
CA GLU A 709 18.38 -12.67 12.36
C GLU A 709 17.72 -13.11 11.06
N LEU A 710 18.42 -13.98 10.32
CA LEU A 710 17.95 -14.56 9.07
C LEU A 710 18.61 -15.94 8.86
N ASP A 711 17.91 -17.02 9.21
CA ASP A 711 18.38 -18.40 9.01
C ASP A 711 18.04 -18.92 7.61
N LEU A 712 19.07 -18.98 6.75
CA LEU A 712 18.98 -19.47 5.37
C LEU A 712 19.48 -20.91 5.19
N SER A 713 19.68 -21.65 6.28
CA SER A 713 20.32 -22.97 6.25
C SER A 713 19.55 -24.05 5.48
N LYS A 714 18.25 -23.81 5.23
CA LYS A 714 17.34 -24.71 4.49
C LYS A 714 17.16 -24.31 3.02
N ASN A 715 17.49 -23.08 2.65
CA ASN A 715 17.25 -22.54 1.30
C ASN A 715 18.50 -22.77 0.43
N ILE A 716 18.85 -24.03 0.20
CA ILE A 716 20.11 -24.42 -0.44
C ILE A 716 20.18 -24.05 -1.93
N GLU A 717 19.04 -23.86 -2.58
CA GLU A 717 18.89 -23.47 -3.99
C GLU A 717 18.86 -21.94 -4.20
N LEU A 718 19.16 -21.15 -3.16
CA LEU A 718 19.05 -19.69 -3.21
C LEU A 718 20.10 -19.08 -4.17
N THR A 719 19.65 -18.47 -5.26
CA THR A 719 20.47 -17.78 -6.26
C THR A 719 20.51 -16.27 -6.07
N THR A 720 19.47 -15.69 -5.47
CA THR A 720 19.34 -14.25 -5.22
C THR A 720 18.85 -13.98 -3.81
N LEU A 721 19.63 -13.20 -3.05
CA LEU A 721 19.25 -12.71 -1.74
C LEU A 721 19.29 -11.18 -1.71
N GLN A 722 18.16 -10.57 -1.33
CA GLN A 722 18.07 -9.15 -1.03
C GLN A 722 17.50 -8.97 0.39
N CYS A 723 18.36 -8.60 1.34
CA CYS A 723 18.02 -8.38 2.74
C CYS A 723 18.43 -6.99 3.24
N ASN A 724 18.40 -6.00 2.33
CA ASN A 724 18.84 -4.62 2.56
C ASN A 724 17.99 -3.93 3.63
N ASN A 725 18.56 -2.95 4.35
CA ASN A 725 17.84 -2.10 5.30
C ASN A 725 17.11 -2.94 6.37
N ASN A 726 17.88 -3.71 7.12
CA ASN A 726 17.44 -4.50 8.26
C ASN A 726 18.39 -4.25 9.46
N GLN A 727 18.33 -5.09 10.48
CA GLN A 727 19.18 -5.02 11.68
C GLN A 727 20.07 -6.26 11.82
N ILE A 728 20.35 -6.95 10.70
CA ILE A 728 21.08 -8.22 10.69
C ILE A 728 22.53 -7.97 11.09
N ASN A 729 23.00 -8.68 12.12
CA ASN A 729 24.40 -8.58 12.58
C ASN A 729 25.27 -9.78 12.16
N ASN A 730 24.65 -10.92 11.86
CA ASN A 730 25.31 -12.15 11.44
C ASN A 730 24.50 -12.79 10.31
N LEU A 731 25.18 -13.07 9.19
CA LEU A 731 24.56 -13.66 8.00
C LEU A 731 25.40 -14.87 7.55
N ASP A 732 24.93 -16.07 7.88
CA ASP A 732 25.58 -17.32 7.46
C ASP A 732 25.06 -17.76 6.08
N LEU A 733 25.93 -17.69 5.09
CA LEU A 733 25.65 -18.06 3.70
C LEU A 733 26.34 -19.38 3.28
N SER A 734 26.86 -20.14 4.25
CA SER A 734 27.68 -21.33 3.98
C SER A 734 26.94 -22.47 3.28
N LYS A 735 25.60 -22.45 3.29
CA LYS A 735 24.73 -23.43 2.63
C LYS A 735 24.21 -22.98 1.28
N ASN A 736 24.21 -21.68 1.00
CA ASN A 736 23.62 -21.08 -0.21
C ASN A 736 24.68 -21.02 -1.33
N ILE A 737 25.23 -22.18 -1.71
CA ILE A 737 26.41 -22.27 -2.60
C ILE A 737 26.13 -21.80 -4.03
N GLU A 738 24.85 -21.76 -4.43
CA GLU A 738 24.38 -21.34 -5.75
C GLU A 738 24.12 -19.82 -5.86
N LEU A 739 24.46 -19.05 -4.82
CA LEU A 739 24.18 -17.62 -4.76
C LEU A 739 24.97 -16.83 -5.82
N ILE A 740 24.24 -16.15 -6.71
CA ILE A 740 24.74 -15.33 -7.82
C ILE A 740 24.69 -13.84 -7.46
N THR A 741 23.62 -13.40 -6.78
CA THR A 741 23.41 -12.01 -6.38
C THR A 741 23.17 -11.91 -4.89
N LEU A 742 23.99 -11.10 -4.21
CA LEU A 742 23.83 -10.78 -2.79
C LEU A 742 23.70 -9.28 -2.58
N GLN A 743 22.57 -8.85 -2.03
CA GLN A 743 22.37 -7.50 -1.50
C GLN A 743 22.04 -7.59 -0.01
N CYS A 744 22.93 -7.05 0.83
CA CYS A 744 22.82 -7.06 2.28
C CYS A 744 23.24 -5.71 2.90
N ASN A 745 23.14 -4.63 2.13
CA ASN A 745 23.53 -3.28 2.54
C ASN A 745 22.58 -2.67 3.59
N ASN A 746 23.04 -1.65 4.33
CA ASN A 746 22.32 -1.04 5.45
C ASN A 746 21.87 -2.08 6.50
N ASN A 747 22.85 -2.78 7.07
CA ASN A 747 22.66 -3.73 8.17
C ASN A 747 23.70 -3.47 9.26
N GLN A 748 23.88 -4.40 10.19
CA GLN A 748 24.86 -4.33 11.27
C GLN A 748 25.93 -5.43 11.14
N ILE A 749 26.17 -5.91 9.91
CA ILE A 749 27.08 -7.04 9.67
C ILE A 749 28.52 -6.60 9.90
N ASN A 750 29.22 -7.29 10.80
CA ASN A 750 30.62 -7.02 11.11
C ASN A 750 31.61 -7.99 10.43
N ASN A 751 31.12 -9.15 10.01
CA ASN A 751 31.88 -10.17 9.30
C ASN A 751 30.98 -10.84 8.25
N LEU A 752 31.38 -10.74 6.99
CA LEU A 752 30.67 -11.35 5.87
C LEU A 752 31.58 -12.41 5.21
N ASN A 753 31.23 -13.68 5.36
CA ASN A 753 31.98 -14.79 4.76
C ASN A 753 31.25 -15.31 3.51
N VAL A 754 31.78 -14.96 2.34
CA VAL A 754 31.25 -15.40 1.03
C VAL A 754 32.12 -16.46 0.34
N SER A 755 33.02 -17.12 1.09
CA SER A 755 34.00 -18.07 0.52
C SER A 755 33.39 -19.33 -0.09
N LYS A 756 32.11 -19.62 0.20
CA LYS A 756 31.36 -20.75 -0.34
C LYS A 756 30.48 -20.38 -1.53
N ASN A 757 30.23 -19.09 -1.75
CA ASN A 757 29.34 -18.58 -2.79
C ASN A 757 30.18 -18.30 -4.06
N ILE A 758 30.78 -19.34 -4.62
CA ILE A 758 31.78 -19.22 -5.70
C ILE A 758 31.19 -18.69 -7.02
N GLU A 759 29.87 -18.82 -7.19
CA GLU A 759 29.12 -18.34 -8.36
C GLU A 759 28.70 -16.87 -8.27
N LEU A 760 29.12 -16.15 -7.22
CA LEU A 760 28.69 -14.77 -6.98
C LEU A 760 29.21 -13.82 -8.06
N ILE A 761 28.27 -13.16 -8.76
CA ILE A 761 28.52 -12.18 -9.83
C ILE A 761 28.37 -10.75 -9.31
N GLN A 762 27.42 -10.51 -8.40
CA GLN A 762 27.14 -9.20 -7.82
C GLN A 762 27.11 -9.25 -6.30
N LEU A 763 27.86 -8.35 -5.66
CA LEU A 763 27.88 -8.17 -4.21
C LEU A 763 27.64 -6.70 -3.84
N ILE A 764 26.58 -6.45 -3.06
CA ILE A 764 26.22 -5.13 -2.52
C ILE A 764 26.11 -5.25 -0.99
N CYS A 765 27.11 -4.74 -0.27
CA CYS A 765 27.24 -4.86 1.18
C CYS A 765 27.61 -3.54 1.88
N PHE A 766 27.37 -2.40 1.23
CA PHE A 766 27.65 -1.06 1.77
C PHE A 766 26.86 -0.72 3.04
N LYS A 767 27.29 0.28 3.81
CA LYS A 767 26.63 0.70 5.08
C LYS A 767 26.46 -0.48 6.05
N ASN A 768 27.57 -1.12 6.38
CA ASN A 768 27.68 -2.18 7.39
C ASN A 768 28.84 -1.84 8.34
N GLN A 769 29.31 -2.81 9.12
CA GLN A 769 30.42 -2.64 10.07
C GLN A 769 31.63 -3.51 9.69
N LEU A 770 31.81 -3.79 8.39
CA LEU A 770 32.85 -4.69 7.90
C LEU A 770 34.24 -4.06 8.10
N THR A 771 35.14 -4.80 8.75
CA THR A 771 36.56 -4.41 8.90
C THR A 771 37.47 -5.15 7.92
N ASN A 772 37.00 -6.27 7.37
CA ASN A 772 37.66 -7.08 6.35
C ASN A 772 36.62 -7.69 5.41
N LEU A 773 37.01 -7.96 4.16
CA LEU A 773 36.18 -8.61 3.16
C LEU A 773 37.08 -9.48 2.25
N ASP A 774 37.02 -10.80 2.43
CA ASP A 774 37.78 -11.76 1.60
C ASP A 774 36.92 -12.22 0.42
N LEU A 775 37.34 -11.83 -0.80
CA LEU A 775 36.68 -12.15 -2.07
C LEU A 775 37.51 -13.09 -2.94
N SER A 776 38.53 -13.74 -2.38
CA SER A 776 39.50 -14.56 -3.13
C SER A 776 38.89 -15.79 -3.83
N LYS A 777 37.67 -16.18 -3.45
CA LYS A 777 36.93 -17.31 -4.02
C LYS A 777 35.85 -16.89 -5.02
N ASN A 778 35.45 -15.62 -5.04
CA ASN A 778 34.36 -15.11 -5.87
C ASN A 778 34.91 -14.63 -7.22
N ILE A 779 35.51 -15.55 -7.98
CA ILE A 779 36.30 -15.21 -9.18
C ILE A 779 35.46 -14.65 -10.34
N ASN A 780 34.16 -14.94 -10.36
CA ASN A 780 33.18 -14.48 -11.36
C ASN A 780 32.58 -13.10 -11.01
N LEU A 781 33.08 -12.43 -9.97
CA LEU A 781 32.51 -11.16 -9.49
C LEU A 781 32.76 -10.03 -10.50
N THR A 782 31.67 -9.45 -11.02
CA THR A 782 31.71 -8.36 -12.01
C THR A 782 31.36 -7.00 -11.39
N SER A 783 30.57 -6.99 -10.31
CA SER A 783 30.11 -5.77 -9.63
C SER A 783 30.26 -5.88 -8.12
N LEU A 784 31.00 -4.95 -7.51
CA LEU A 784 31.19 -4.85 -6.07
C LEU A 784 30.82 -3.47 -5.55
N SER A 785 29.97 -3.44 -4.51
CA SER A 785 29.64 -2.23 -3.75
C SER A 785 29.80 -2.47 -2.26
N CYS A 786 30.84 -1.89 -1.66
CA CYS A 786 31.21 -2.09 -0.25
C CYS A 786 31.53 -0.76 0.47
N TYR A 787 31.00 0.35 -0.02
CA TYR A 787 31.20 1.69 0.55
C TYR A 787 30.60 1.86 1.96
N GLU A 788 30.96 2.92 2.69
CA GLU A 788 30.47 3.19 4.06
C GLU A 788 30.64 1.97 4.99
N ASN A 789 31.86 1.43 5.04
CA ASN A 789 32.28 0.36 5.96
C ASN A 789 33.56 0.81 6.70
N GLN A 790 34.26 -0.12 7.35
CA GLN A 790 35.50 0.15 8.10
C GLN A 790 36.69 -0.63 7.51
N LEU A 791 36.67 -0.86 6.19
CA LEU A 791 37.71 -1.63 5.50
C LEU A 791 39.02 -0.86 5.49
N THR A 792 40.10 -1.52 5.94
CA THR A 792 41.47 -0.97 5.90
C THR A 792 42.29 -1.52 4.72
N ASN A 793 41.86 -2.65 4.16
CA ASN A 793 42.44 -3.29 2.99
C ASN A 793 41.34 -3.95 2.15
N LEU A 794 41.56 -4.05 0.84
CA LEU A 794 40.67 -4.74 -0.10
C LEU A 794 41.50 -5.39 -1.21
N ASP A 795 41.65 -6.71 -1.16
CA ASP A 795 42.36 -7.49 -2.19
C ASP A 795 41.38 -7.97 -3.26
N LEU A 796 41.53 -7.46 -4.48
CA LEU A 796 40.71 -7.78 -5.65
C LEU A 796 41.50 -8.53 -6.73
N SER A 797 42.68 -9.07 -6.40
CA SER A 797 43.60 -9.68 -7.36
C SER A 797 43.05 -10.94 -8.04
N LYS A 798 41.98 -11.53 -7.51
CA LYS A 798 41.29 -12.71 -8.05
C LYS A 798 40.02 -12.37 -8.83
N ASN A 799 39.47 -11.17 -8.67
CA ASN A 799 38.20 -10.75 -9.27
C ASN A 799 38.48 -10.07 -10.62
N ILE A 800 39.08 -10.82 -11.55
CA ILE A 800 39.61 -10.27 -12.80
C ILE A 800 38.52 -9.77 -13.77
N GLU A 801 37.28 -10.22 -13.58
CA GLU A 801 36.11 -9.85 -14.38
C GLU A 801 35.40 -8.58 -13.85
N LEU A 802 35.94 -7.93 -12.81
CA LEU A 802 35.33 -6.77 -12.17
C LEU A 802 35.28 -5.56 -13.11
N THR A 803 34.06 -5.10 -13.42
CA THR A 803 33.79 -3.92 -14.26
C THR A 803 33.29 -2.72 -13.45
N TYR A 804 32.71 -2.95 -12.26
CA TYR A 804 32.15 -1.92 -11.39
C TYR A 804 32.64 -2.06 -9.95
N LEU A 805 33.28 -1.01 -9.41
CA LEU A 805 33.73 -0.97 -8.03
C LEU A 805 33.33 0.34 -7.33
N THR A 806 32.57 0.22 -6.23
CA THR A 806 32.35 1.30 -5.26
C THR A 806 32.87 0.89 -3.87
N CYS A 807 33.85 1.63 -3.36
CA CYS A 807 34.48 1.42 -2.06
C CYS A 807 34.74 2.73 -1.30
N PHE A 808 33.98 3.78 -1.63
CA PHE A 808 34.09 5.08 -0.95
C PHE A 808 33.71 5.01 0.54
N ASP A 809 34.04 6.04 1.31
CA ASP A 809 33.77 6.12 2.76
C ASP A 809 34.27 4.87 3.51
N ASN A 810 35.55 4.53 3.33
CA ASN A 810 36.25 3.46 4.04
C ASN A 810 37.58 4.00 4.62
N GLN A 811 38.45 3.11 5.08
CA GLN A 811 39.76 3.45 5.67
C GLN A 811 40.92 2.88 4.83
N LEU A 812 40.72 2.74 3.51
CA LEU A 812 41.72 2.16 2.62
C LEU A 812 42.93 3.09 2.49
N ILE A 813 44.13 2.53 2.68
CA ILE A 813 45.40 3.25 2.51
C ILE A 813 46.02 2.96 1.13
N ASN A 814 45.76 1.76 0.61
CA ASN A 814 46.21 1.32 -0.72
C ASN A 814 45.07 0.59 -1.42
N LEU A 815 45.06 0.66 -2.76
CA LEU A 815 44.12 -0.07 -3.61
C LEU A 815 44.85 -0.51 -4.88
N ASP A 816 45.17 -1.81 -4.98
CA ASP A 816 45.80 -2.40 -6.17
C ASP A 816 44.73 -2.94 -7.11
N LEU A 817 44.62 -2.32 -8.29
CA LEU A 817 43.65 -2.68 -9.34
C LEU A 817 44.35 -3.21 -10.60
N SER A 818 45.62 -3.60 -10.50
CA SER A 818 46.46 -4.00 -11.64
C SER A 818 45.97 -5.27 -12.36
N LYS A 819 45.09 -6.05 -11.71
CA LYS A 819 44.48 -7.28 -12.25
C LYS A 819 43.06 -7.08 -12.79
N ASN A 820 42.41 -5.97 -12.45
CA ASN A 820 41.02 -5.69 -12.82
C ASN A 820 40.99 -4.89 -14.13
N THR A 821 41.52 -5.46 -15.21
CA THR A 821 41.75 -4.75 -16.49
C THR A 821 40.47 -4.32 -17.20
N GLU A 822 39.35 -5.01 -16.91
CA GLU A 822 38.02 -4.72 -17.44
C GLU A 822 37.27 -3.63 -16.65
N LEU A 823 37.90 -3.01 -15.65
CA LEU A 823 37.24 -2.03 -14.79
C LEU A 823 36.81 -0.77 -15.57
N GLU A 824 35.51 -0.51 -15.59
CA GLU A 824 34.88 0.60 -16.30
C GLU A 824 34.57 1.79 -15.37
N ARG A 825 34.18 1.50 -14.12
CA ARG A 825 33.81 2.54 -13.14
C ARG A 825 34.45 2.28 -11.79
N LEU A 826 35.06 3.33 -11.23
CA LEU A 826 35.74 3.30 -9.94
C LEU A 826 35.30 4.48 -9.08
N TYR A 827 34.71 4.18 -7.92
CA TYR A 827 34.37 5.17 -6.90
C TYR A 827 35.04 4.80 -5.58
N CYS A 828 36.13 5.50 -5.24
CA CYS A 828 36.94 5.31 -4.04
C CYS A 828 37.11 6.61 -3.23
N THR A 829 36.14 7.52 -3.34
CA THR A 829 36.05 8.78 -2.59
C THR A 829 36.19 8.60 -1.07
N ASN A 830 36.68 9.60 -0.36
CA ASN A 830 36.76 9.62 1.11
C ASN A 830 37.39 8.35 1.70
N ASN A 831 38.66 8.14 1.35
CA ASN A 831 39.52 7.10 1.90
C ASN A 831 40.85 7.76 2.32
N SER A 832 41.87 6.97 2.62
CA SER A 832 43.22 7.46 2.96
C SER A 832 44.26 7.06 1.90
N LEU A 833 43.85 6.98 0.63
CA LEU A 833 44.74 6.55 -0.46
C LEU A 833 45.83 7.59 -0.70
N VAL A 834 47.10 7.15 -0.70
CA VAL A 834 48.26 8.01 -0.98
C VAL A 834 48.71 7.92 -2.44
N ASN A 835 48.50 6.75 -3.05
CA ASN A 835 48.83 6.44 -4.44
C ASN A 835 47.69 5.64 -5.06
N LEU A 836 47.44 5.86 -6.35
CA LEU A 836 46.47 5.11 -7.14
C LEU A 836 47.01 4.90 -8.56
N ASP A 837 47.46 3.68 -8.86
CA ASP A 837 47.95 3.30 -10.20
C ASP A 837 46.81 2.71 -11.02
N LEU A 838 46.42 3.43 -12.09
CA LEU A 838 45.35 3.04 -13.01
C LEU A 838 45.88 2.72 -14.41
N SER A 839 47.19 2.48 -14.56
CA SER A 839 47.84 2.27 -15.86
C SER A 839 47.38 1.01 -16.60
N LYS A 840 46.70 0.09 -15.90
CA LYS A 840 46.13 -1.16 -16.44
C LYS A 840 44.63 -1.09 -16.71
N ASN A 841 43.92 -0.12 -16.11
CA ASN A 841 42.47 0.00 -16.20
C ASN A 841 42.09 0.91 -17.39
N ILE A 842 42.49 0.51 -18.60
CA ILE A 842 42.37 1.33 -19.81
C ILE A 842 40.91 1.53 -20.27
N GLU A 843 40.01 0.68 -19.79
CA GLU A 843 38.57 0.71 -20.05
C GLU A 843 37.80 1.68 -19.15
N LEU A 844 38.49 2.29 -18.17
CA LEU A 844 37.88 3.18 -17.19
C LEU A 844 37.29 4.42 -17.87
N TYR A 845 35.99 4.64 -17.66
CA TYR A 845 35.27 5.78 -18.20
C TYR A 845 34.74 6.73 -17.10
N SER A 846 34.59 6.26 -15.86
CA SER A 846 34.17 7.08 -14.71
C SER A 846 35.08 6.83 -13.51
N LEU A 847 35.69 7.91 -12.99
CA LEU A 847 36.61 7.88 -11.86
C LEU A 847 36.26 8.95 -10.81
N TYR A 848 35.95 8.48 -9.61
CA TYR A 848 35.72 9.31 -8.43
C TYR A 848 36.71 8.88 -7.34
N CYS A 849 37.74 9.69 -7.13
CA CYS A 849 38.82 9.46 -6.16
C CYS A 849 39.08 10.70 -5.29
N ASP A 850 38.07 11.55 -5.13
CA ASP A 850 38.12 12.73 -4.28
C ASP A 850 38.24 12.42 -2.79
N GLU A 851 38.59 13.43 -1.99
CA GLU A 851 38.71 13.34 -0.53
C GLU A 851 39.67 12.21 -0.10
N ASN A 852 40.84 12.15 -0.74
CA ASN A 852 41.91 11.21 -0.45
C ASN A 852 43.23 11.97 -0.17
N GLN A 853 44.35 11.25 -0.09
CA GLN A 853 45.68 11.82 0.16
C GLN A 853 46.60 11.65 -1.06
N LEU A 854 46.04 11.63 -2.27
CA LEU A 854 46.80 11.38 -3.49
C LEU A 854 47.78 12.52 -3.75
N THR A 855 49.06 12.18 -3.91
CA THR A 855 50.14 13.14 -4.25
C THR A 855 50.41 13.22 -5.75
N ASN A 856 50.02 12.17 -6.49
CA ASN A 856 50.15 12.05 -7.93
C ASN A 856 48.99 11.22 -8.49
N LEU A 857 48.57 11.53 -9.71
CA LEU A 857 47.54 10.79 -10.44
C LEU A 857 47.86 10.82 -11.95
N ASP A 858 48.37 9.71 -12.48
CA ASP A 858 48.67 9.55 -13.91
C ASP A 858 47.50 8.90 -14.63
N LEU A 859 46.82 9.67 -15.49
CA LEU A 859 45.67 9.23 -16.29
C LEU A 859 46.00 9.11 -17.78
N THR A 860 47.28 9.11 -18.16
CA THR A 860 47.69 9.13 -19.58
C THR A 860 47.28 7.88 -20.38
N LYS A 861 46.89 6.80 -19.69
CA LYS A 861 46.39 5.56 -20.29
C LYS A 861 44.86 5.44 -20.30
N ASN A 862 44.17 6.20 -19.46
CA ASN A 862 42.72 6.10 -19.25
C ASN A 862 41.96 7.03 -20.20
N ILE A 863 42.28 6.96 -21.50
CA ILE A 863 41.80 7.91 -22.52
C ILE A 863 40.27 7.89 -22.74
N ARG A 864 39.58 6.86 -22.25
CA ARG A 864 38.12 6.69 -22.28
C ARG A 864 37.39 7.43 -21.16
N LEU A 865 38.11 8.07 -20.23
CA LEU A 865 37.49 8.84 -19.14
C LEU A 865 36.57 9.95 -19.66
N SER A 866 35.31 9.82 -19.30
CA SER A 866 34.23 10.78 -19.51
C SER A 866 33.97 11.59 -18.24
N GLU A 867 34.17 10.99 -17.07
CA GLU A 867 33.95 11.61 -15.77
C GLU A 867 35.17 11.48 -14.85
N LEU A 868 35.65 12.61 -14.33
CA LEU A 868 36.77 12.66 -13.40
C LEU A 868 36.47 13.59 -12.23
N VAL A 869 36.36 13.02 -11.03
CA VAL A 869 36.25 13.75 -9.77
C VAL A 869 37.41 13.33 -8.87
N CYS A 870 38.33 14.26 -8.61
CA CYS A 870 39.52 14.03 -7.80
C CYS A 870 39.81 15.21 -6.85
N LYS A 871 38.79 16.00 -6.50
CA LYS A 871 38.88 17.15 -5.59
C LYS A 871 39.40 16.75 -4.19
N ASP A 872 39.84 17.72 -3.41
CA ASP A 872 40.23 17.52 -2.00
C ASP A 872 41.29 16.40 -1.85
N ASN A 873 42.30 16.43 -2.73
CA ASN A 873 43.52 15.62 -2.66
C ASN A 873 44.74 16.54 -2.45
N ILE A 874 45.95 16.00 -2.54
CA ILE A 874 47.21 16.77 -2.40
C ILE A 874 48.04 16.72 -3.69
N LEU A 875 47.37 16.78 -4.86
CA LEU A 875 48.02 16.74 -6.16
C LEU A 875 48.78 18.05 -6.43
N ASN A 876 50.05 17.95 -6.82
CA ASN A 876 50.82 19.10 -7.28
C ASN A 876 50.52 19.45 -8.74
N SER A 877 50.13 18.46 -9.54
CA SER A 877 49.72 18.67 -10.92
C SER A 877 48.83 17.54 -11.41
N LEU A 878 47.98 17.83 -12.39
CA LEU A 878 47.14 16.84 -13.09
C LEU A 878 47.20 17.10 -14.60
N ASN A 879 47.32 16.05 -15.40
CA ASN A 879 47.32 16.17 -16.85
C ASN A 879 46.09 15.51 -17.47
N ILE A 880 45.13 16.34 -17.89
CA ILE A 880 43.90 15.91 -18.56
C ILE A 880 43.96 16.07 -20.08
N SER A 881 45.05 16.61 -20.64
CA SER A 881 45.18 16.79 -22.10
C SER A 881 44.98 15.51 -22.95
N PRO A 882 45.26 14.28 -22.46
CA PRO A 882 44.94 13.05 -23.19
C PRO A 882 43.45 12.64 -23.14
N LEU A 883 42.67 13.19 -22.21
CA LEU A 883 41.29 12.79 -21.92
C LEU A 883 40.31 13.58 -22.80
N LEU A 884 40.25 13.24 -24.08
CA LEU A 884 39.52 14.01 -25.09
C LEU A 884 38.00 13.91 -24.97
N ASP A 885 37.50 12.85 -24.34
CA ASP A 885 36.08 12.55 -24.14
C ASP A 885 35.56 13.03 -22.78
N LEU A 886 36.39 13.71 -21.99
CA LEU A 886 36.04 14.19 -20.66
C LEU A 886 34.93 15.26 -20.74
N VAL A 887 33.82 15.02 -20.04
CA VAL A 887 32.67 15.94 -19.94
C VAL A 887 32.37 16.38 -18.51
N VAL A 888 32.78 15.59 -17.51
CA VAL A 888 32.69 15.96 -16.09
C VAL A 888 34.11 16.06 -15.51
N LEU A 889 34.42 17.20 -14.92
CA LEU A 889 35.69 17.44 -14.22
C LEU A 889 35.42 18.11 -12.87
N ASN A 890 35.97 17.56 -11.80
CA ASN A 890 36.13 18.28 -10.55
C ASN A 890 37.48 17.94 -9.91
N CYS A 891 38.42 18.87 -10.02
CA CYS A 891 39.77 18.74 -9.47
C CYS A 891 40.11 19.92 -8.56
N CYS A 892 39.10 20.53 -7.94
CA CYS A 892 39.27 21.63 -6.99
C CYS A 892 40.02 21.20 -5.71
N ASN A 893 40.44 22.21 -4.91
CA ASN A 893 41.00 22.03 -3.57
C ASN A 893 42.21 21.07 -3.51
N GLN A 894 43.16 21.26 -4.42
CA GLN A 894 44.44 20.53 -4.44
C GLN A 894 45.52 21.26 -3.64
N ALA A 895 46.77 20.79 -3.73
CA ALA A 895 47.91 21.45 -3.12
C ALA A 895 48.11 22.89 -3.65
N GLU A 896 48.70 23.76 -2.82
CA GLU A 896 48.99 25.14 -3.19
C GLU A 896 49.88 25.19 -4.45
N GLY A 897 49.48 25.98 -5.45
CA GLY A 897 50.19 26.07 -6.72
C GLY A 897 49.93 24.91 -7.68
N PHE A 898 48.84 24.15 -7.47
CA PHE A 898 48.37 23.08 -8.36
C PHE A 898 48.36 23.49 -9.84
N ILE A 899 48.99 22.66 -10.68
CA ILE A 899 49.08 22.88 -12.13
C ILE A 899 48.15 21.92 -12.85
N LEU A 900 47.22 22.45 -13.65
CA LEU A 900 46.36 21.65 -14.52
C LEU A 900 46.84 21.75 -15.97
N TYR A 901 47.23 20.61 -16.56
CA TYR A 901 47.56 20.52 -17.97
C TYR A 901 46.32 20.13 -18.79
N LEU A 902 45.89 21.03 -19.67
CA LEU A 902 44.70 20.86 -20.51
C LEU A 902 44.89 21.52 -21.87
N THR A 903 44.11 21.08 -22.86
CA THR A 903 44.08 21.69 -24.20
C THR A 903 43.21 22.94 -24.23
N ASN A 904 43.47 23.86 -25.16
CA ASN A 904 42.56 24.99 -25.46
C ASN A 904 41.09 24.56 -25.70
N LYS A 905 40.84 23.38 -26.29
CA LYS A 905 39.49 22.86 -26.46
C LYS A 905 38.84 22.55 -25.10
N GLN A 906 39.57 21.87 -24.22
CA GLN A 906 39.10 21.56 -22.86
C GLN A 906 38.94 22.81 -22.00
N LYS A 907 39.79 23.85 -22.18
CA LYS A 907 39.63 25.16 -21.52
C LYS A 907 38.31 25.85 -21.86
N ASN A 908 37.77 25.63 -23.06
CA ASN A 908 36.46 26.16 -23.43
C ASN A 908 35.28 25.33 -22.89
N ILE A 909 35.55 24.11 -22.42
CA ILE A 909 34.55 23.20 -21.83
C ILE A 909 34.49 23.42 -20.32
N PHE A 910 35.65 23.48 -19.67
CA PHE A 910 35.78 23.60 -18.22
C PHE A 910 36.16 25.02 -17.80
N ASN A 911 35.55 25.50 -16.73
CA ASN A 911 35.78 26.82 -16.15
C ASN A 911 36.29 26.72 -14.70
N GLU A 912 36.51 27.86 -14.06
CA GLU A 912 37.02 27.96 -12.68
C GLU A 912 36.21 27.15 -11.64
N TYR A 913 34.92 26.84 -11.87
CA TYR A 913 34.18 25.97 -10.94
C TYR A 913 34.68 24.53 -10.91
N HIS A 914 35.38 24.07 -11.96
CA HIS A 914 35.83 22.68 -12.11
C HIS A 914 37.26 22.47 -11.58
N TYR A 915 38.11 23.50 -11.65
CA TYR A 915 39.52 23.42 -11.29
C TYR A 915 39.99 24.50 -10.30
N CYS A 916 39.09 25.38 -9.85
CA CYS A 916 39.36 26.43 -8.88
C CYS A 916 40.54 27.32 -9.31
N ASP A 917 41.48 27.61 -8.41
CA ASP A 917 42.63 28.50 -8.65
C ASP A 917 43.82 27.81 -9.35
N ALA A 918 43.58 26.72 -10.10
CA ALA A 918 44.64 25.96 -10.77
C ALA A 918 45.43 26.82 -11.76
N ILE A 919 46.75 26.61 -11.81
CA ILE A 919 47.62 27.20 -12.83
C ILE A 919 47.47 26.37 -14.11
N LEU A 920 46.85 26.97 -15.13
CA LEU A 920 46.57 26.29 -16.41
C LEU A 920 47.80 26.29 -17.32
N LYS A 921 48.17 25.12 -17.84
CA LYS A 921 49.25 24.96 -18.83
C LYS A 921 48.84 24.04 -19.99
N GLU A 922 49.40 24.30 -21.16
CA GLU A 922 49.39 23.36 -22.29
C GLU A 922 50.46 22.27 -22.09
N LYS A 923 50.37 21.19 -22.87
CA LYS A 923 51.27 20.02 -22.76
C LYS A 923 52.76 20.36 -22.96
N ASP A 924 53.07 21.40 -23.71
CA ASP A 924 54.45 21.88 -23.96
C ASP A 924 54.98 22.78 -22.83
N GLY A 925 54.19 23.01 -21.78
CA GLY A 925 54.52 23.86 -20.65
C GLY A 925 54.25 25.35 -20.89
N SER A 926 53.70 25.72 -22.06
CA SER A 926 53.20 27.07 -22.30
C SER A 926 51.94 27.34 -21.45
N ILE A 927 51.75 28.59 -21.03
CA ILE A 927 50.59 29.00 -20.24
C ILE A 927 49.39 29.15 -21.19
N CYS A 928 48.23 28.58 -20.85
CA CYS A 928 47.02 28.63 -21.68
C CYS A 928 46.46 30.06 -21.76
N GLU A 929 46.98 30.86 -22.68
CA GLU A 929 46.76 32.30 -22.83
C GLU A 929 47.14 33.13 -21.60
N ILE A 930 47.79 34.25 -21.86
CA ILE A 930 48.09 35.21 -20.82
C ILE A 930 46.91 36.16 -20.72
N GLU A 931 46.17 36.12 -19.61
CA GLU A 931 45.20 37.17 -19.34
C GLU A 931 45.93 38.49 -19.09
N TRP A 932 45.56 39.52 -19.84
CA TRP A 932 46.17 40.84 -19.71
C TRP A 932 45.59 41.57 -18.50
N LEU A 933 46.46 42.13 -17.65
CA LEU A 933 46.04 43.06 -16.61
C LEU A 933 45.59 44.38 -17.22
N ASP A 934 44.42 44.86 -16.79
CA ASP A 934 43.96 46.20 -17.12
C ASP A 934 44.77 47.23 -16.33
N ILE A 935 45.75 47.83 -17.00
CA ILE A 935 46.68 48.81 -16.43
C ILE A 935 46.39 50.19 -16.99
N TYR A 936 46.11 51.16 -16.12
CA TYR A 936 45.87 52.55 -16.52
C TYR A 936 46.28 53.57 -15.45
N PRO A 937 46.75 54.77 -15.82
CA PRO A 937 47.14 55.15 -17.18
C PRO A 937 48.42 54.43 -17.60
N ASN A 938 48.50 54.09 -18.89
CA ASN A 938 49.66 53.46 -19.50
C ASN A 938 49.86 54.04 -20.92
N PRO A 939 50.88 54.89 -21.17
CA PRO A 939 52.02 55.18 -20.30
C PRO A 939 51.70 55.95 -19.01
N THR A 940 52.56 55.83 -17.99
CA THR A 940 52.48 56.51 -16.68
C THR A 940 53.69 57.42 -16.41
N ALA A 941 53.51 58.46 -15.58
CA ALA A 941 54.60 59.29 -15.05
C ALA A 941 55.27 58.68 -13.79
N GLY A 942 54.76 57.56 -13.27
CA GLY A 942 55.27 56.93 -12.06
C GLY A 942 54.23 56.15 -11.26
N LYS A 943 52.94 56.43 -11.42
CA LYS A 943 51.84 55.73 -10.72
C LYS A 943 50.81 55.17 -11.70
N PHE A 944 50.36 53.94 -11.49
CA PHE A 944 49.31 53.32 -12.31
C PHE A 944 48.38 52.48 -11.45
N PHE A 945 47.19 52.19 -11.96
CA PHE A 945 46.21 51.33 -11.33
C PHE A 945 46.15 49.99 -12.06
N ILE A 946 45.88 48.94 -11.29
CA ILE A 946 45.47 47.64 -11.79
C ILE A 946 44.03 47.42 -11.36
N ASP A 947 43.12 47.23 -12.33
CA ASP A 947 41.79 46.71 -12.07
C ASP A 947 41.84 45.18 -12.07
N SER A 948 41.49 44.57 -10.95
CA SER A 948 41.46 43.12 -10.79
C SER A 948 40.32 42.75 -9.84
N LYS A 949 39.40 41.90 -10.30
CA LYS A 949 38.35 41.32 -9.42
C LYS A 949 38.90 40.45 -8.28
N PHE A 950 40.21 40.18 -8.29
CA PHE A 950 40.91 39.35 -7.31
C PHE A 950 41.92 40.21 -6.55
N PHE A 951 41.69 40.42 -5.24
CA PHE A 951 42.45 41.36 -4.40
C PHE A 951 43.33 40.66 -3.34
N ALA A 952 43.89 39.49 -3.66
CA ALA A 952 44.72 38.69 -2.73
C ALA A 952 45.99 38.09 -3.38
N GLY A 953 46.42 38.59 -4.54
CA GLY A 953 47.61 38.11 -5.25
C GLY A 953 48.83 39.02 -5.09
N GLU A 954 50.03 38.44 -4.95
CA GLU A 954 51.31 39.18 -5.04
C GLU A 954 51.56 39.63 -6.49
N ILE A 955 51.76 40.93 -6.67
CA ILE A 955 52.25 41.52 -7.92
C ILE A 955 53.77 41.66 -7.87
N LYS A 956 54.40 41.34 -8.99
CA LYS A 956 55.83 41.61 -9.22
C LYS A 956 55.98 42.49 -10.45
N ILE A 957 56.84 43.51 -10.35
CA ILE A 957 57.25 44.32 -11.51
C ILE A 957 58.66 43.94 -11.90
N LEU A 958 58.87 43.68 -13.18
CA LEU A 958 60.12 43.22 -13.75
C LEU A 958 60.60 44.15 -14.85
N ASN A 959 61.91 44.29 -14.98
CA ASN A 959 62.50 44.88 -16.19
C ASN A 959 62.49 43.88 -17.37
N LEU A 960 62.90 44.35 -18.55
CA LEU A 960 62.99 43.53 -19.76
C LEU A 960 63.94 42.31 -19.66
N ALA A 961 64.86 42.31 -18.69
CA ALA A 961 65.74 41.17 -18.41
C ALA A 961 65.14 40.16 -17.41
N GLY A 962 63.88 40.34 -16.98
CA GLY A 962 63.22 39.46 -16.02
C GLY A 962 63.68 39.65 -14.58
N LYS A 963 64.41 40.72 -14.25
CA LYS A 963 64.78 41.04 -12.86
C LYS A 963 63.62 41.74 -12.16
N ILE A 964 63.20 41.19 -11.02
CA ILE A 964 62.17 41.80 -10.15
C ILE A 964 62.72 43.10 -9.54
N LEU A 965 62.00 44.19 -9.74
CA LEU A 965 62.32 45.53 -9.24
C LEU A 965 61.37 46.01 -8.15
N TYR A 966 60.17 45.43 -8.07
CA TYR A 966 59.13 45.83 -7.13
C TYR A 966 58.20 44.66 -6.80
N ARG A 967 57.67 44.62 -5.57
CA ARG A 967 56.70 43.64 -5.08
C ARG A 967 55.64 44.33 -4.25
N GLU A 968 54.39 43.95 -4.43
CA GLU A 968 53.27 44.43 -3.62
C GLU A 968 52.15 43.39 -3.61
N THR A 969 51.29 43.40 -2.59
CA THR A 969 50.11 42.54 -2.55
C THR A 969 48.89 43.36 -2.94
N LEU A 970 48.09 42.87 -3.89
CA LEU A 970 46.79 43.48 -4.19
C LEU A 970 45.95 43.53 -2.91
N SER A 971 45.36 44.68 -2.59
CA SER A 971 44.60 44.88 -1.34
C SER A 971 43.15 45.31 -1.58
N ALA A 972 42.81 45.67 -2.82
CA ALA A 972 41.46 46.02 -3.25
C ALA A 972 41.28 45.70 -4.74
N GLU A 973 40.02 45.72 -5.21
CA GLU A 973 39.70 45.50 -6.63
C GLU A 973 40.45 46.47 -7.57
N LYS A 974 40.73 47.67 -7.07
CA LYS A 974 41.59 48.65 -7.73
C LYS A 974 42.74 49.00 -6.81
N THR A 975 43.96 48.65 -7.21
CA THR A 975 45.18 48.92 -6.43
C THR A 975 46.06 49.93 -7.18
N GLU A 976 46.50 51.00 -6.52
CA GLU A 976 47.49 51.95 -7.05
C GLU A 976 48.89 51.38 -6.82
N ILE A 977 49.73 51.39 -7.85
CA ILE A 977 51.11 50.96 -7.79
C ILE A 977 52.02 52.15 -8.11
N ASP A 978 53.00 52.42 -7.25
CA ASP A 978 53.95 53.53 -7.40
C ASP A 978 55.36 53.04 -7.77
N ILE A 979 55.73 53.27 -9.04
CA ILE A 979 57.05 53.05 -9.62
C ILE A 979 57.82 54.35 -9.88
N SER A 980 57.48 55.45 -9.20
CA SER A 980 58.14 56.76 -9.37
C SER A 980 59.66 56.70 -9.16
N ASN A 981 60.13 55.75 -8.36
CA ASN A 981 61.56 55.54 -8.08
C ASN A 981 62.32 54.70 -9.14
N LEU A 982 61.62 54.11 -10.11
CA LEU A 982 62.25 53.35 -11.22
C LEU A 982 62.61 54.29 -12.39
N PRO A 983 63.65 54.00 -13.19
CA PRO A 983 63.97 54.82 -14.37
C PRO A 983 62.85 54.78 -15.43
N ALA A 984 62.87 55.71 -16.39
CA ALA A 984 61.98 55.64 -17.55
C ALA A 984 62.24 54.34 -18.34
N GLY A 985 61.18 53.67 -18.79
CA GLY A 985 61.31 52.36 -19.45
C GLY A 985 60.04 51.51 -19.47
N VAL A 986 60.17 50.33 -20.06
CA VAL A 986 59.10 49.32 -20.14
C VAL A 986 59.28 48.29 -19.04
N TYR A 987 58.21 48.03 -18.31
CA TYR A 987 58.17 47.05 -17.23
C TYR A 987 57.05 46.04 -17.45
N PHE A 988 57.29 44.79 -17.05
CA PHE A 988 56.25 43.76 -16.99
C PHE A 988 55.70 43.68 -15.57
N VAL A 989 54.38 43.61 -15.46
CA VAL A 989 53.64 43.40 -14.22
C VAL A 989 53.09 41.99 -14.27
N ILE A 990 53.45 41.14 -13.32
CA ILE A 990 52.92 39.75 -13.27
C ILE A 990 52.20 39.52 -11.95
N THR A 991 51.11 38.76 -12.02
CA THR A 991 50.37 38.21 -10.89
C THR A 991 49.85 36.82 -11.28
N LYS A 992 49.26 36.05 -10.35
CA LYS A 992 48.76 34.66 -10.54
C LYS A 992 48.11 34.45 -11.93
N GLY A 993 48.87 33.92 -12.89
CA GLY A 993 48.41 33.62 -14.27
C GLY A 993 48.21 34.81 -15.23
N LYS A 994 48.43 36.07 -14.81
CA LYS A 994 48.17 37.28 -15.61
C LYS A 994 49.43 38.13 -15.85
N ILE A 995 49.55 38.75 -17.01
CA ILE A 995 50.63 39.71 -17.33
C ILE A 995 50.04 41.07 -17.68
N GLY A 996 50.74 42.13 -17.30
CA GLY A 996 50.53 43.47 -17.78
C GLY A 996 51.85 44.04 -18.27
N LYS A 997 51.76 45.02 -19.16
CA LYS A 997 52.91 45.83 -19.57
C LYS A 997 52.64 47.25 -19.14
N VAL A 998 53.57 47.90 -18.43
CA VAL A 998 53.49 49.32 -18.11
C VAL A 998 54.69 50.06 -18.69
N VAL A 999 54.42 51.19 -19.33
CA VAL A 999 55.43 52.10 -19.89
C VAL A 999 55.53 53.30 -18.98
N LYS A 1000 56.70 53.56 -18.40
CA LYS A 1000 56.98 54.77 -17.63
C LYS A 1000 57.73 55.78 -18.51
N ASN A 1001 57.16 56.96 -18.67
CA ASN A 1001 57.76 58.08 -19.41
C ASN A 1001 58.90 58.74 -18.66
#